data_AF-A0AAV5T6T3-F1
#
_entry.id   AF-A0AAV5T6T3-F1
#
_cell.length_a   1.000
_cell.length_b   1.000
_cell.length_c   1.000
_cell.angle_alpha   90.00
_cell.angle_beta   90.00
_cell.angle_gamma   90.00
#
_symmetry.space_group_name_H-M   'P 1'
#
loop_
_entity.id
_entity.type
_entity.pdbx_description
1 polymer ?
#
loop_
_entity_poly.entity_id
_entity_poly.type
_entity_poly.pdbx_seq_one_letter_code
_entity_poly.pdbx_strand_id
1 'polypeptide(L)'
;SCNRGRWTDRLPIPTAAQLDAIETVIVDAVANCRPQGSKSLVLANAAMDSVRAMCERSIEAKDIHLSLVSGIFSDHPNINISLSVDGEEGRKYFVDEVLPAVEKASDWSDVRVCESPLRLARIDALFMGEKVAIDWQNEDGVKLSKLLSLYNKLHKDVLPLRAIVRSWAEKCDLTNEAKLATHHAVPPVMLDVMLIHSLQQSGRLPSLHEVRDASGKDVLDENLDDILPMVLSTPWNLATVFLEFLKCFSVKDARKHFIRITPGRASKTDSKFNDQYLHVMDPFRDHPIVLFKKNFQFYFINCFLTSCVYFKTPRLRGKDGSVSEALVDVDLFFGVSRKDDEKKEIEMPDKEDEESKLLSTFGMLKINVKDCDLSEISSKVDGLSAVDYNYSFDRVALTGGYKCEEQCTQCDSTNHKVDKCPQLAVPPIEEISLDDRPPHWKCELDDVMCSVFETGRITPERRRELWNVLERLHAAIRSHFATMGIRGTIRLDAYGSSESGFGMNTSDLDLCFRFAEEFDTTREEWGCTERQDQTLAAIQIALMRNPRFGFYRVFTLPTAKVPIVEFATWVPSGEIEGDISYYNELALHNTRLLARYCLWTKDDLLAKLGVFIKRWAKQCDIGDATKRSLSSYAYIILLIHFLQRMQPHPLLPVLQE
;
A
#
# COMPACT_ATOMS: atom_id res chain seq x y z
N SER A 1 2.05 42.63 10.40
CA SER A 1 3.09 41.59 10.48
C SER A 1 2.70 40.54 11.53
N CYS A 2 1.82 39.59 11.17
CA CYS A 2 1.39 38.54 12.11
C CYS A 2 2.53 37.56 12.37
N ASN A 3 2.97 37.48 13.63
CA ASN A 3 3.93 36.50 14.12
C ASN A 3 3.51 35.07 13.73
N ARG A 4 4.38 34.41 12.96
CA ARG A 4 4.34 32.99 12.57
C ARG A 4 4.68 32.07 13.76
N GLY A 5 4.01 32.22 14.90
CA GLY A 5 4.05 31.22 15.97
C GLY A 5 3.22 29.99 15.59
N ARG A 6 3.60 28.79 16.04
CA ARG A 6 2.73 27.61 15.86
C ARG A 6 1.44 27.87 16.65
N TRP A 7 0.27 27.48 16.13
CA TRP A 7 -1.01 27.66 16.84
C TRP A 7 -0.98 27.04 18.25
N THR A 8 -0.15 26.02 18.45
CA THR A 8 0.08 25.37 19.76
C THR A 8 0.57 26.32 20.83
N ASP A 9 1.25 27.41 20.43
CA ASP A 9 1.87 28.41 21.30
C ASP A 9 0.87 29.53 21.65
N ARG A 10 -0.31 29.54 21.01
CA ARG A 10 -1.40 30.49 21.26
C ARG A 10 -2.48 29.93 22.21
N LEU A 11 -2.40 28.65 22.56
CA LEU A 11 -3.26 28.05 23.58
C LEU A 11 -2.56 28.07 24.95
N PRO A 12 -3.30 28.24 26.05
CA PRO A 12 -2.72 28.22 27.39
C PRO A 12 -2.03 26.88 27.67
N ILE A 13 -1.00 26.92 28.53
CA ILE A 13 -0.35 25.72 29.04
C ILE A 13 -1.29 25.13 30.10
N PRO A 14 -1.66 23.84 30.00
CA PRO A 14 -2.52 23.22 31.00
C PRO A 14 -1.91 23.27 32.40
N THR A 15 -2.71 23.63 33.40
CA THR A 15 -2.31 23.58 34.81
C THR A 15 -2.28 22.14 35.32
N ALA A 16 -1.65 21.89 36.47
CA ALA A 16 -1.66 20.56 37.09
C ALA A 16 -3.10 20.06 37.37
N ALA A 17 -3.96 20.92 37.92
CA ALA A 17 -5.37 20.59 38.18
C ALA A 17 -6.15 20.25 36.89
N GLN A 18 -5.87 20.95 35.78
CA GLN A 18 -6.46 20.62 34.48
C GLN A 18 -5.97 19.24 33.99
N LEU A 19 -4.67 18.95 34.11
CA LEU A 19 -4.11 17.65 33.73
C LEU A 19 -4.67 16.51 34.57
N ASP A 20 -4.88 16.70 35.88
CA ASP A 20 -5.49 15.71 36.76
C ASP A 20 -6.96 15.43 36.39
N ALA A 21 -7.70 16.47 35.99
CA ALA A 21 -9.08 16.32 35.50
C ALA A 21 -9.13 15.52 34.18
N ILE A 22 -8.19 15.80 33.25
CA ILE A 22 -8.08 15.06 31.99
C ILE A 22 -7.63 13.62 32.26
N GLU A 23 -6.70 13.41 33.20
CA GLU A 23 -6.21 12.08 33.57
C GLU A 23 -7.33 11.22 34.15
N THR A 24 -8.22 11.79 34.97
CA THR A 24 -9.40 11.09 35.49
C THR A 24 -10.26 10.54 34.33
N VAL A 25 -10.55 11.38 33.33
CA VAL A 25 -11.34 10.99 32.15
C VAL A 25 -10.62 9.92 31.31
N ILE A 26 -9.30 10.02 31.17
CA ILE A 26 -8.48 9.04 30.46
C ILE A 26 -8.45 7.70 31.20
N VAL A 27 -8.23 7.72 32.51
CA VAL A 27 -8.18 6.51 33.35
C VAL A 27 -9.54 5.81 33.33
N ASP A 28 -10.65 6.56 33.42
CA ASP A 28 -12.00 6.00 33.29
C ASP A 28 -12.21 5.39 31.90
N ALA A 29 -11.74 6.04 30.83
CA ALA A 29 -11.80 5.49 29.48
C ALA A 29 -10.98 4.19 29.35
N VAL A 30 -9.76 4.15 29.92
CA VAL A 30 -8.89 2.95 29.97
C VAL A 30 -9.53 1.83 30.79
N ALA A 31 -10.15 2.13 31.93
CA ALA A 31 -10.83 1.14 32.77
C ALA A 31 -12.06 0.53 32.07
N ASN A 32 -12.73 1.32 31.22
CA ASN A 32 -13.83 0.87 30.38
C ASN A 32 -13.37 0.10 29.14
N CYS A 33 -12.12 0.26 28.70
CA CYS A 33 -11.53 -0.62 27.69
C CYS A 33 -11.40 -1.99 28.34
N ARG A 34 -12.13 -3.00 27.86
CA ARG A 34 -12.08 -4.30 28.54
C ARG A 34 -10.63 -4.80 28.44
N PRO A 35 -9.92 -5.05 29.55
CA PRO A 35 -8.76 -5.90 29.45
C PRO A 35 -9.25 -7.22 28.86
N GLN A 36 -8.62 -7.70 27.78
CA GLN A 36 -8.79 -9.10 27.43
C GLN A 36 -8.32 -9.90 28.63
N GLY A 37 -9.27 -10.37 29.45
CA GLY A 37 -8.98 -11.24 30.56
C GLY A 37 -8.32 -12.52 30.05
N SER A 38 -7.79 -13.30 30.99
CA SER A 38 -7.30 -14.67 30.79
C SER A 38 -8.15 -15.53 29.84
N LYS A 39 -9.47 -15.27 29.71
CA LYS A 39 -10.39 -15.94 28.78
C LYS A 39 -10.06 -15.79 27.29
N SER A 40 -9.64 -14.60 26.82
CA SER A 40 -9.32 -14.39 25.39
C SER A 40 -8.03 -15.13 25.00
N LEU A 41 -7.02 -15.08 25.87
CA LEU A 41 -5.77 -15.81 25.66
C LEU A 41 -5.99 -17.33 25.69
N VAL A 42 -6.84 -17.82 26.60
CA VAL A 42 -7.26 -19.23 26.63
C VAL A 42 -7.95 -19.61 25.32
N LEU A 43 -8.85 -18.76 24.82
CA LEU A 43 -9.55 -19.02 23.55
C LEU A 43 -8.60 -18.98 22.35
N ALA A 44 -7.67 -18.02 22.32
CA ALA A 44 -6.66 -17.91 21.28
C ALA A 44 -5.73 -19.13 21.25
N ASN A 45 -5.30 -19.60 22.42
CA ASN A 45 -4.52 -20.83 22.54
C ASN A 45 -5.35 -22.04 22.08
N ALA A 46 -6.62 -22.16 22.49
CA ALA A 46 -7.50 -23.23 22.04
C ALA A 46 -7.74 -23.22 20.52
N ALA A 47 -7.87 -22.03 19.91
CA ALA A 47 -7.98 -21.88 18.46
C ALA A 47 -6.70 -22.34 17.75
N MET A 48 -5.52 -21.94 18.25
CA MET A 48 -4.24 -22.41 17.73
C MET A 48 -4.07 -23.93 17.88
N ASP A 49 -4.44 -24.50 19.03
CA ASP A 49 -4.38 -25.94 19.25
C ASP A 49 -5.34 -26.70 18.29
N SER A 50 -6.53 -26.16 18.04
CA SER A 50 -7.48 -26.70 17.06
C SER A 50 -6.89 -26.68 15.65
N VAL A 51 -6.32 -25.54 15.21
CA VAL A 51 -5.65 -25.43 13.89
C VAL A 51 -4.45 -26.38 13.80
N ARG A 52 -3.64 -26.48 14.86
CA ARG A 52 -2.50 -27.41 14.90
C ARG A 52 -2.95 -28.85 14.70
N ALA A 53 -3.97 -29.30 15.44
CA ALA A 53 -4.51 -30.65 15.34
C ALA A 53 -5.11 -30.96 13.96
N MET A 54 -5.54 -29.94 13.21
CA MET A 54 -5.97 -30.11 11.81
C MET A 54 -4.78 -30.33 10.88
N CYS A 55 -3.72 -29.52 11.02
CA CYS A 55 -2.51 -29.61 10.21
C CYS A 55 -1.70 -30.90 10.48
N GLU A 56 -1.66 -31.37 11.73
CA GLU A 56 -0.96 -32.60 12.14
C GLU A 56 -1.48 -33.88 11.47
N ARG A 57 -2.62 -33.82 10.77
CA ARG A 57 -3.16 -34.95 9.99
C ARG A 57 -2.38 -35.21 8.70
N SER A 58 -1.72 -34.18 8.18
CA SER A 58 -1.01 -34.21 6.91
C SER A 58 0.49 -33.97 7.06
N ILE A 59 0.94 -33.35 8.16
CA ILE A 59 2.32 -32.87 8.35
C ILE A 59 2.83 -33.18 9.78
N GLU A 60 4.14 -33.37 9.95
CA GLU A 60 4.73 -33.58 11.27
C GLU A 60 4.60 -32.31 12.16
N ALA A 61 4.25 -32.50 13.43
CA ALA A 61 4.02 -31.40 14.39
C ALA A 61 5.19 -30.41 14.53
N LYS A 62 6.42 -30.86 14.29
CA LYS A 62 7.64 -30.06 14.40
C LYS A 62 7.75 -28.98 13.31
N ASP A 63 7.08 -29.19 12.18
CA ASP A 63 7.16 -28.33 11.01
C ASP A 63 6.03 -27.28 11.02
N ILE A 64 5.12 -27.31 12.01
CA ILE A 64 3.96 -26.41 12.12
C ILE A 64 4.22 -25.30 13.14
N HIS A 65 4.29 -24.07 12.64
CA HIS A 65 4.54 -22.87 13.45
C HIS A 65 3.26 -22.02 13.52
N LEU A 66 2.75 -21.84 14.74
CA LEU A 66 1.57 -21.00 15.02
C LEU A 66 1.97 -19.92 16.02
N SER A 67 1.62 -18.68 15.72
CA SER A 67 2.01 -17.53 16.55
C SER A 67 0.93 -16.46 16.57
N LEU A 68 0.72 -15.86 17.74
CA LEU A 68 -0.20 -14.73 17.88
C LEU A 68 0.43 -13.44 17.35
N VAL A 69 -0.25 -12.84 16.38
CA VAL A 69 0.07 -11.50 15.87
C VAL A 69 -0.78 -10.51 16.67
N SER A 70 -0.13 -9.56 17.36
CA SER A 70 -0.70 -8.72 18.43
C SER A 70 -2.17 -8.29 18.24
N GLY A 71 -3.00 -8.18 19.30
CA GLY A 71 -2.62 -8.22 20.71
C GLY A 71 -3.76 -8.34 21.72
N ILE A 72 -3.32 -8.65 22.95
CA ILE A 72 -4.10 -8.86 24.18
C ILE A 72 -4.83 -7.57 24.66
N PHE A 73 -4.78 -6.47 23.91
CA PHE A 73 -5.45 -5.22 24.30
C PHE A 73 -6.04 -4.48 23.10
N SER A 74 -7.22 -4.89 22.70
CA SER A 74 -8.24 -4.02 22.11
C SER A 74 -9.59 -4.69 22.34
N ASP A 75 -10.64 -3.91 22.52
CA ASP A 75 -12.03 -4.36 22.41
C ASP A 75 -12.38 -4.92 21.01
N HIS A 76 -11.39 -5.05 20.11
CA HIS A 76 -11.53 -5.77 18.84
C HIS A 76 -11.62 -7.28 19.10
N PRO A 77 -12.70 -7.95 18.67
CA PRO A 77 -13.00 -9.35 18.99
C PRO A 77 -12.19 -10.38 18.19
N ASN A 78 -11.08 -9.98 17.55
CA ASN A 78 -10.43 -10.80 16.52
C ASN A 78 -9.09 -11.33 17.02
N ILE A 79 -9.02 -12.65 17.21
CA ILE A 79 -7.77 -13.38 17.46
C ILE A 79 -7.02 -13.48 16.13
N ASN A 80 -5.82 -12.91 16.03
CA ASN A 80 -5.00 -13.00 14.81
C ASN A 80 -3.88 -14.02 15.01
N ILE A 81 -3.86 -15.03 14.15
CA ILE A 81 -2.91 -16.15 14.18
C ILE A 81 -2.09 -16.10 12.89
N SER A 82 -0.77 -16.20 13.00
CA SER A 82 0.10 -16.53 11.88
C SER A 82 0.32 -18.03 11.85
N LEU A 83 0.06 -18.67 10.72
CA LEU A 83 0.39 -20.07 10.45
C LEU A 83 1.51 -20.13 9.42
N SER A 84 2.59 -20.84 9.72
CA SER A 84 3.63 -21.21 8.76
C SER A 84 3.97 -22.69 8.90
N VAL A 85 4.35 -23.31 7.79
CA VAL A 85 4.76 -24.71 7.74
C VAL A 85 6.07 -24.83 6.98
N ASP A 86 7.03 -25.59 7.53
CA ASP A 86 8.34 -25.77 6.92
C ASP A 86 8.26 -26.63 5.64
N GLY A 87 8.95 -26.21 4.57
CA GLY A 87 9.08 -26.97 3.32
C GLY A 87 7.88 -26.90 2.34
N GLU A 88 6.80 -26.21 2.68
CA GLU A 88 5.60 -26.10 1.85
C GLU A 88 5.44 -24.72 1.17
N GLU A 89 5.04 -24.69 -0.11
CA GLU A 89 4.80 -23.44 -0.85
C GLU A 89 3.38 -22.88 -0.60
N GLY A 90 3.38 -21.66 -0.08
CA GLY A 90 2.44 -21.23 0.93
C GLY A 90 0.96 -21.00 0.60
N ARG A 91 0.60 -20.76 -0.67
CA ARG A 91 -0.81 -20.47 -0.99
C ARG A 91 -1.62 -21.73 -1.25
N LYS A 92 -0.97 -22.77 -1.78
CA LYS A 92 -1.64 -23.99 -2.22
C LYS A 92 -2.01 -24.86 -1.02
N TYR A 93 -1.06 -25.15 -0.15
CA TYR A 93 -1.32 -25.90 1.08
C TYR A 93 -2.38 -25.22 1.97
N PHE A 94 -2.29 -23.89 2.12
CA PHE A 94 -3.24 -23.13 2.92
C PHE A 94 -4.69 -23.21 2.41
N VAL A 95 -4.88 -23.25 1.08
CA VAL A 95 -6.21 -23.33 0.45
C VAL A 95 -6.70 -24.76 0.28
N ASP A 96 -5.81 -25.71 -0.01
CA ASP A 96 -6.18 -27.08 -0.34
C ASP A 96 -6.31 -27.96 0.93
N GLU A 97 -5.56 -27.68 1.99
CA GLU A 97 -5.50 -28.51 3.20
C GLU A 97 -6.08 -27.80 4.44
N VAL A 98 -5.62 -26.58 4.73
CA VAL A 98 -6.02 -25.87 5.97
C VAL A 98 -7.47 -25.38 5.89
N LEU A 99 -7.85 -24.71 4.81
CA LEU A 99 -9.20 -24.18 4.64
C LEU A 99 -10.29 -25.28 4.73
N PRO A 100 -10.22 -26.42 3.99
CA PRO A 100 -11.25 -27.44 4.07
C PRO A 100 -11.29 -28.13 5.44
N ALA A 101 -10.18 -28.16 6.16
CA ALA A 101 -10.14 -28.68 7.53
C ALA A 101 -10.90 -27.76 8.50
N VAL A 102 -10.67 -26.44 8.40
CA VAL A 102 -11.39 -25.43 9.20
C VAL A 102 -12.88 -25.42 8.87
N GLU A 103 -13.27 -25.53 7.60
CA GLU A 103 -14.69 -25.59 7.18
C GLU A 103 -15.43 -26.82 7.72
N LYS A 104 -14.74 -27.95 7.91
CA LYS A 104 -15.33 -29.21 8.41
C LYS A 104 -15.34 -29.30 9.94
N ALA A 105 -14.61 -28.42 10.63
CA ALA A 105 -14.44 -28.46 12.07
C ALA A 105 -15.68 -27.88 12.78
N SER A 106 -16.23 -28.61 13.75
CA SER A 106 -17.51 -28.25 14.41
C SER A 106 -17.44 -27.03 15.34
N ASP A 107 -16.22 -26.69 15.76
CA ASP A 107 -15.85 -25.55 16.60
C ASP A 107 -15.68 -24.23 15.79
N TRP A 108 -15.71 -24.32 14.45
CA TRP A 108 -15.56 -23.20 13.53
C TRP A 108 -16.84 -22.93 12.73
N SER A 109 -17.09 -21.67 12.40
CA SER A 109 -18.25 -21.24 11.59
C SER A 109 -17.96 -19.94 10.84
N ASP A 110 -18.80 -19.56 9.87
CA ASP A 110 -18.65 -18.33 9.05
C ASP A 110 -17.25 -18.18 8.40
N VAL A 111 -16.69 -19.31 7.97
CA VAL A 111 -15.35 -19.42 7.37
C VAL A 111 -15.34 -18.75 6.00
N ARG A 112 -14.43 -17.81 5.80
CA ARG A 112 -14.24 -17.06 4.56
C ARG A 112 -12.77 -16.91 4.24
N VAL A 113 -12.43 -17.13 2.98
CA VAL A 113 -11.09 -16.80 2.47
C VAL A 113 -11.10 -15.36 1.98
N CYS A 114 -10.14 -14.58 2.44
CA CYS A 114 -9.93 -13.22 2.00
C CYS A 114 -8.43 -12.95 1.84
N GLU A 115 -8.12 -11.77 1.33
CA GLU A 115 -6.76 -11.25 1.31
C GLU A 115 -6.62 -10.28 2.49
N SER A 116 -5.60 -10.48 3.32
CA SER A 116 -5.34 -9.60 4.45
C SER A 116 -4.96 -8.19 3.97
N PRO A 117 -5.05 -7.15 4.82
CA PRO A 117 -4.53 -5.81 4.49
C PRO A 117 -3.04 -5.81 4.08
N LEU A 118 -2.31 -6.87 4.43
CA LEU A 118 -0.91 -7.10 4.10
C LEU A 118 -0.71 -7.94 2.82
N ARG A 119 -1.80 -8.20 2.07
CA ARG A 119 -1.81 -9.04 0.86
C ARG A 119 -1.42 -10.51 1.10
N LEU A 120 -1.62 -10.98 2.32
CA LEU A 120 -1.42 -12.38 2.68
C LEU A 120 -2.72 -13.16 2.49
N ALA A 121 -2.60 -14.46 2.22
CA ALA A 121 -3.76 -15.33 2.25
C ALA A 121 -4.30 -15.40 3.69
N ARG A 122 -5.60 -15.15 3.85
CA ARG A 122 -6.26 -15.09 5.16
C ARG A 122 -7.52 -15.94 5.17
N ILE A 123 -7.75 -16.60 6.30
CA ILE A 123 -9.04 -17.20 6.65
C ILE A 123 -9.63 -16.37 7.78
N ASP A 124 -10.78 -15.74 7.54
CA ASP A 124 -11.63 -15.13 8.58
C ASP A 124 -12.72 -16.12 8.97
N ALA A 125 -12.85 -16.41 10.25
CA ALA A 125 -13.85 -17.35 10.77
C ALA A 125 -14.30 -16.97 12.18
N LEU A 126 -15.32 -17.66 12.68
CA LEU A 126 -15.76 -17.64 14.07
C LEU A 126 -15.36 -18.95 14.76
N PHE A 127 -14.51 -18.88 15.76
CA PHE A 127 -14.15 -19.99 16.65
C PHE A 127 -14.91 -19.86 17.97
N MET A 128 -15.77 -20.83 18.26
CA MET A 128 -16.66 -20.79 19.44
C MET A 128 -17.44 -19.46 19.59
N GLY A 129 -17.78 -18.81 18.47
CA GLY A 129 -18.51 -17.54 18.43
C GLY A 129 -17.66 -16.27 18.45
N GLU A 130 -16.35 -16.37 18.62
CA GLU A 130 -15.42 -15.23 18.57
C GLU A 130 -14.68 -15.20 17.23
N LYS A 131 -14.34 -14.00 16.75
CA LYS A 131 -13.68 -13.85 15.46
C LYS A 131 -12.22 -14.29 15.54
N VAL A 132 -11.78 -15.04 14.54
CA VAL A 132 -10.39 -15.47 14.38
C VAL A 132 -9.98 -15.25 12.94
N ALA A 133 -8.84 -14.59 12.75
CA ALA A 133 -8.19 -14.42 11.47
C ALA A 133 -6.89 -15.23 11.47
N ILE A 134 -6.74 -16.13 10.49
CA ILE A 134 -5.53 -16.93 10.29
C ILE A 134 -4.84 -16.40 9.04
N ASP A 135 -3.68 -15.77 9.21
CA ASP A 135 -2.82 -15.33 8.12
C ASP A 135 -1.76 -16.38 7.82
N TRP A 136 -1.54 -16.67 6.54
CA TRP A 136 -0.44 -17.50 6.10
C TRP A 136 0.90 -16.74 6.11
N GLN A 137 1.91 -17.30 6.79
CA GLN A 137 3.29 -16.79 6.86
C GLN A 137 3.42 -15.30 7.22
N ASN A 138 2.66 -14.83 8.21
CA ASN A 138 2.74 -13.45 8.70
C ASN A 138 3.89 -13.26 9.72
N GLU A 139 5.11 -13.60 9.33
CA GLU A 139 6.30 -13.50 10.20
C GLU A 139 6.56 -12.09 10.70
N ASP A 140 6.44 -11.09 9.83
CA ASP A 140 6.68 -9.69 10.21
C ASP A 140 5.68 -9.22 11.26
N GLY A 141 4.41 -9.64 11.14
CA GLY A 141 3.40 -9.38 12.15
C GLY A 141 3.76 -10.00 13.50
N VAL A 142 4.31 -11.23 13.50
CA VAL A 142 4.79 -11.89 14.72
C VAL A 142 5.98 -11.14 15.33
N LYS A 143 6.97 -10.75 14.50
CA LYS A 143 8.14 -9.97 14.93
C LYS A 143 7.72 -8.62 15.55
N LEU A 144 6.81 -7.90 14.88
CA LEU A 144 6.24 -6.64 15.38
C LEU A 144 5.46 -6.83 16.69
N SER A 145 4.65 -7.88 16.77
CA SER A 145 3.91 -8.25 17.98
C SER A 145 4.85 -8.47 19.18
N LYS A 146 5.92 -9.24 18.95
CA LYS A 146 6.94 -9.53 19.96
C LYS A 146 7.63 -8.24 20.40
N LEU A 147 8.06 -7.41 19.46
CA LEU A 147 8.68 -6.11 19.72
C LEU A 147 7.78 -5.20 20.57
N LEU A 148 6.49 -5.07 20.22
CA LEU A 148 5.53 -4.28 20.99
C LEU A 148 5.30 -4.85 22.40
N SER A 149 5.35 -6.18 22.55
CA SER A 149 5.31 -6.82 23.88
C SER A 149 6.55 -6.48 24.72
N LEU A 150 7.71 -6.29 24.11
CA LEU A 150 8.91 -5.86 24.83
C LEU A 150 8.76 -4.41 25.32
N TYR A 151 8.26 -3.51 24.46
CA TYR A 151 7.97 -2.13 24.87
C TYR A 151 7.00 -2.05 26.05
N ASN A 152 5.99 -2.92 26.11
CA ASN A 152 5.07 -3.01 27.24
C ASN A 152 5.77 -3.33 28.58
N LYS A 153 6.87 -4.09 28.55
CA LYS A 153 7.62 -4.47 29.74
C LYS A 153 8.57 -3.36 30.22
N LEU A 154 8.90 -2.38 29.38
CA LEU A 154 9.84 -1.31 29.74
C LEU A 154 9.28 -0.33 30.77
N HIS A 155 7.96 -0.06 30.73
CA HIS A 155 7.33 0.84 31.69
C HIS A 155 5.86 0.48 31.91
N LYS A 156 5.41 0.56 33.17
CA LYS A 156 4.04 0.20 33.58
C LYS A 156 2.96 1.02 32.85
N ASP A 157 3.30 2.26 32.47
CA ASP A 157 2.35 3.19 31.83
C ASP A 157 2.28 3.04 30.30
N VAL A 158 3.16 2.23 29.67
CA VAL A 158 3.08 1.98 28.21
C VAL A 158 1.77 1.29 27.85
N LEU A 159 1.36 0.29 28.62
CA LEU A 159 0.13 -0.46 28.38
C LEU A 159 -1.14 0.42 28.48
N PRO A 160 -1.36 1.16 29.59
CA PRO A 160 -2.43 2.15 29.68
C PRO A 160 -2.42 3.17 28.54
N LEU A 161 -1.24 3.65 28.12
CA LEU A 161 -1.12 4.61 27.01
C LEU A 161 -1.56 4.02 25.67
N ARG A 162 -1.19 2.77 25.38
CA ARG A 162 -1.66 2.08 24.17
C ARG A 162 -3.17 1.91 24.19
N ALA A 163 -3.74 1.54 25.35
CA ALA A 163 -5.18 1.39 25.51
C ALA A 163 -5.93 2.70 25.23
N ILE A 164 -5.50 3.83 25.82
CA ILE A 164 -6.17 5.11 25.58
C ILE A 164 -6.02 5.58 24.12
N VAL A 165 -4.86 5.38 23.49
CA VAL A 165 -4.66 5.73 22.06
C VAL A 165 -5.58 4.92 21.15
N ARG A 166 -5.73 3.62 21.41
CA ARG A 166 -6.66 2.76 20.67
C ARG A 166 -8.11 3.18 20.89
N SER A 167 -8.51 3.43 22.14
CA SER A 167 -9.85 3.90 22.50
C SER A 167 -10.20 5.23 21.85
N TRP A 168 -9.26 6.18 21.89
CA TRP A 168 -9.35 7.47 21.20
C TRP A 168 -9.62 7.29 19.71
N ALA A 169 -8.83 6.45 19.04
CA ALA A 169 -8.94 6.22 17.61
C ALA A 169 -10.25 5.52 17.23
N GLU A 170 -10.73 4.59 18.06
CA GLU A 170 -12.03 3.94 17.89
C GLU A 170 -13.17 4.95 18.02
N LYS A 171 -13.17 5.81 19.05
CA LYS A 171 -14.16 6.89 19.21
C LYS A 171 -14.16 7.87 18.04
N CYS A 172 -13.00 8.08 17.42
CA CYS A 172 -12.84 8.89 16.22
C CYS A 172 -13.18 8.15 14.91
N ASP A 173 -13.59 6.87 14.96
CA ASP A 173 -13.90 6.02 13.81
C ASP A 173 -12.69 5.85 12.85
N LEU A 174 -11.46 5.80 13.42
CA LEU A 174 -10.22 5.66 12.67
C LEU A 174 -9.76 4.21 12.49
N THR A 175 -10.21 3.28 13.33
CA THR A 175 -9.77 1.86 13.35
C THR A 175 -10.90 0.90 12.98
N ASN A 176 -11.93 1.38 12.30
CA ASN A 176 -13.09 0.58 11.92
C ASN A 176 -12.70 -0.52 10.91
N GLU A 177 -12.78 -1.78 11.33
CA GLU A 177 -12.35 -2.93 10.53
C GLU A 177 -13.04 -3.01 9.17
N ALA A 178 -14.36 -2.76 9.13
CA ALA A 178 -15.13 -2.79 7.89
C ALA A 178 -14.66 -1.75 6.86
N LYS A 179 -13.93 -0.72 7.32
CA LYS A 179 -13.40 0.37 6.49
C LYS A 179 -11.94 0.17 6.10
N LEU A 180 -11.23 -0.83 6.64
CA LEU A 180 -9.82 -1.11 6.33
C LEU A 180 -9.63 -1.42 4.84
N ALA A 181 -10.46 -2.31 4.28
CA ALA A 181 -10.39 -2.71 2.87
C ALA A 181 -10.60 -1.53 1.89
N THR A 182 -11.28 -0.46 2.34
CA THR A 182 -11.55 0.72 1.50
C THR A 182 -10.57 1.86 1.73
N HIS A 183 -9.54 1.67 2.57
CA HIS A 183 -8.57 2.68 3.01
C HIS A 183 -9.20 3.89 3.72
N HIS A 184 -10.31 3.67 4.46
CA HIS A 184 -10.95 4.68 5.32
C HIS A 184 -10.83 4.33 6.82
N ALA A 185 -9.86 3.49 7.16
CA ALA A 185 -9.43 3.19 8.52
C ALA A 185 -7.95 2.79 8.50
N VAL A 186 -7.31 2.80 9.68
CA VAL A 186 -5.95 2.29 9.90
C VAL A 186 -5.98 1.10 10.85
N PRO A 187 -5.06 0.12 10.70
CA PRO A 187 -4.88 -0.92 11.70
C PRO A 187 -4.44 -0.34 13.05
N PRO A 188 -4.98 -0.80 14.20
CA PRO A 188 -4.59 -0.31 15.52
C PRO A 188 -3.08 -0.39 15.82
N VAL A 189 -2.39 -1.38 15.25
CA VAL A 189 -0.92 -1.55 15.40
C VAL A 189 -0.15 -0.35 14.86
N MET A 190 -0.67 0.33 13.83
CA MET A 190 -0.06 1.54 13.30
C MET A 190 -0.01 2.66 14.36
N LEU A 191 -1.05 2.78 15.17
CA LEU A 191 -1.12 3.76 16.25
C LEU A 191 -0.17 3.42 17.40
N ASP A 192 0.05 2.14 17.67
CA ASP A 192 1.07 1.71 18.64
C ASP A 192 2.46 2.14 18.18
N VAL A 193 2.79 1.94 16.90
CA VAL A 193 4.08 2.39 16.33
C VAL A 193 4.22 3.91 16.43
N MET A 194 3.16 4.66 16.12
CA MET A 194 3.14 6.12 16.27
C MET A 194 3.35 6.57 17.72
N LEU A 195 2.73 5.87 18.69
CA LEU A 195 2.89 6.15 20.11
C LEU A 195 4.33 5.89 20.55
N ILE A 196 4.88 4.71 20.25
CA ILE A 196 6.26 4.37 20.61
C ILE A 196 7.24 5.36 19.96
N HIS A 197 7.03 5.74 18.71
CA HIS A 197 7.81 6.78 18.05
C HIS A 197 7.77 8.10 18.82
N SER A 198 6.58 8.56 19.24
CA SER A 198 6.46 9.80 20.03
C SER A 198 7.18 9.71 21.39
N LEU A 199 7.12 8.54 22.04
CA LEU A 199 7.81 8.30 23.31
C LEU A 199 9.34 8.32 23.13
N GLN A 200 9.85 7.76 22.03
CA GLN A 200 11.26 7.84 21.65
C GLN A 200 11.70 9.28 21.36
N GLN A 201 10.91 10.05 20.61
CA GLN A 201 11.21 11.46 20.32
C GLN A 201 11.25 12.32 21.60
N SER A 202 10.45 11.95 22.61
CA SER A 202 10.46 12.61 23.92
C SER A 202 11.55 12.12 24.88
N GLY A 203 12.34 11.12 24.49
CA GLY A 203 13.37 10.50 25.34
C GLY A 203 12.83 9.59 26.45
N ARG A 204 11.54 9.24 26.44
CA ARG A 204 10.90 8.37 27.45
C ARG A 204 11.14 6.89 27.22
N LEU A 205 11.29 6.47 25.97
CA LEU A 205 11.62 5.09 25.61
C LEU A 205 12.85 5.05 24.68
N PRO A 206 13.72 4.04 24.81
CA PRO A 206 14.82 3.84 23.88
C PRO A 206 14.34 3.21 22.57
N SER A 207 15.22 3.21 21.56
CA SER A 207 15.09 2.34 20.40
C SER A 207 15.62 0.95 20.74
N LEU A 208 14.75 -0.05 20.83
CA LEU A 208 15.18 -1.42 21.19
C LEU A 208 16.16 -2.05 20.18
N HIS A 209 16.15 -1.62 18.93
CA HIS A 209 17.11 -2.08 17.91
C HIS A 209 18.53 -1.50 18.11
N GLU A 210 18.66 -0.44 18.91
CA GLU A 210 19.94 0.17 19.30
C GLU A 210 20.50 -0.44 20.60
N VAL A 211 19.66 -1.08 21.41
CA VAL A 211 20.09 -1.68 22.67
C VAL A 211 20.93 -2.93 22.37
N ARG A 212 22.11 -2.99 22.96
CA ARG A 212 23.01 -4.14 22.93
C ARG A 212 23.05 -4.75 24.33
N ASP A 213 23.12 -6.07 24.41
CA ASP A 213 23.35 -6.74 25.69
C ASP A 213 24.80 -6.52 26.18
N ALA A 214 25.14 -7.04 27.37
CA ALA A 214 26.50 -6.96 27.91
C ALA A 214 27.55 -7.71 27.06
N SER A 215 27.12 -8.55 26.11
CA SER A 215 27.96 -9.33 25.20
C SER A 215 28.14 -8.69 23.81
N GLY A 216 27.43 -7.60 23.52
CA GLY A 216 27.44 -6.89 22.24
C GLY A 216 26.49 -7.44 21.18
N LYS A 217 25.60 -8.39 21.51
CA LYS A 217 24.57 -8.93 20.62
C LYS A 217 23.30 -8.09 20.61
N ASP A 218 22.53 -8.23 19.54
CA ASP A 218 21.24 -7.57 19.38
C ASP A 218 20.20 -8.17 20.35
N VAL A 219 19.53 -7.30 21.10
CA VAL A 219 18.61 -7.66 22.19
C VAL A 219 17.33 -8.36 21.73
N LEU A 220 17.03 -8.34 20.43
CA LEU A 220 15.77 -8.88 19.89
C LEU A 220 15.68 -10.42 19.95
N ASP A 221 16.80 -11.11 20.19
CA ASP A 221 16.89 -12.58 20.11
C ASP A 221 16.82 -13.32 21.45
N GLU A 222 16.99 -12.66 22.61
CA GLU A 222 17.06 -13.35 23.92
C GLU A 222 15.98 -12.92 24.92
N ASN A 223 15.73 -13.77 25.93
CA ASN A 223 14.75 -13.53 26.99
C ASN A 223 15.09 -12.24 27.75
N LEU A 224 14.29 -11.19 27.55
CA LEU A 224 14.49 -9.84 28.09
C LEU A 224 14.45 -9.71 29.62
N ASP A 225 14.37 -10.81 30.37
CA ASP A 225 14.37 -10.79 31.83
C ASP A 225 15.71 -10.27 32.39
N ASP A 226 16.80 -10.38 31.61
CA ASP A 226 18.14 -9.92 31.98
C ASP A 226 18.43 -8.42 31.68
N ILE A 227 17.52 -7.70 31.01
CA ILE A 227 17.71 -6.29 30.62
C ILE A 227 17.07 -5.29 31.61
N LEU A 228 16.37 -5.77 32.63
CA LEU A 228 15.84 -4.89 33.69
C LEU A 228 16.85 -4.76 34.83
N PRO A 229 17.34 -3.52 35.08
CA PRO A 229 16.48 -2.51 35.68
C PRO A 229 16.68 -1.10 35.08
N MET A 230 15.97 -0.79 33.99
CA MET A 230 15.50 0.58 33.74
C MET A 230 13.99 0.65 33.94
N VAL A 231 13.53 0.25 35.12
CA VAL A 231 12.25 0.72 35.62
C VAL A 231 12.43 2.22 35.84
N LEU A 232 11.95 3.05 34.91
CA LEU A 232 11.69 4.45 35.23
C LEU A 232 10.65 4.40 36.37
N SER A 233 11.11 4.61 37.60
CA SER A 233 10.31 4.32 38.81
C SER A 233 9.16 5.31 39.01
N THR A 234 9.26 6.47 38.37
CA THR A 234 8.27 7.54 38.45
C THR A 234 7.11 7.27 37.48
N PRO A 235 5.86 7.09 37.97
CA PRO A 235 4.70 7.03 37.09
C PRO A 235 4.62 8.26 36.20
N TRP A 236 4.16 8.07 34.96
CA TRP A 236 3.84 9.15 34.06
C TRP A 236 2.40 9.59 34.31
N ASN A 237 2.17 10.91 34.30
CA ASN A 237 0.81 11.43 34.16
C ASN A 237 0.33 11.13 32.73
N LEU A 238 -0.68 10.26 32.60
CA LEU A 238 -1.15 9.74 31.32
C LEU A 238 -1.70 10.87 30.44
N ALA A 239 -2.35 11.86 31.02
CA ALA A 239 -2.87 13.03 30.31
C ALA A 239 -1.76 13.83 29.64
N THR A 240 -0.65 14.06 30.34
CA THR A 240 0.51 14.79 29.82
C THR A 240 1.07 14.07 28.60
N VAL A 241 1.35 12.77 28.71
CA VAL A 241 1.95 11.97 27.63
C VAL A 241 0.99 11.83 26.45
N PHE A 242 -0.31 11.63 26.71
CA PHE A 242 -1.33 11.57 25.66
C PHE A 242 -1.47 12.91 24.91
N LEU A 243 -1.40 14.04 25.61
CA LEU A 243 -1.42 15.37 24.97
C LEU A 243 -0.17 15.63 24.13
N GLU A 244 0.99 15.17 24.57
CA GLU A 244 2.23 15.23 23.78
C GLU A 244 2.14 14.37 22.52
N PHE A 245 1.59 13.16 22.61
CA PHE A 245 1.29 12.30 21.47
C PHE A 245 0.37 13.00 20.47
N LEU A 246 -0.76 13.57 20.95
CA LEU A 246 -1.69 14.32 20.09
C LEU A 246 -1.00 15.51 19.41
N LYS A 247 -0.21 16.26 20.18
CA LYS A 247 0.54 17.42 19.69
C LYS A 247 1.53 17.03 18.60
N CYS A 248 2.25 15.91 18.77
CA CYS A 248 3.28 15.42 17.84
C CYS A 248 2.74 15.31 16.40
N PHE A 249 1.51 14.81 16.23
CA PHE A 249 0.93 14.53 14.91
C PHE A 249 -0.12 15.55 14.44
N SER A 250 -0.40 16.59 15.24
CA SER A 250 -1.37 17.66 14.90
C SER A 250 -0.80 18.80 14.04
N VAL A 251 0.51 18.82 13.74
CA VAL A 251 1.19 19.93 13.06
C VAL A 251 1.37 19.65 11.56
N LYS A 252 1.28 20.69 10.71
CA LYS A 252 1.42 20.59 9.24
C LYS A 252 2.66 19.84 8.74
N ASP A 253 3.76 19.87 9.51
CA ASP A 253 5.02 19.22 9.16
C ASP A 253 5.04 17.72 9.49
N ALA A 254 4.03 17.16 10.16
CA ALA A 254 3.97 15.72 10.46
C ALA A 254 4.07 14.84 9.20
N ARG A 255 3.58 15.32 8.05
CA ARG A 255 3.68 14.64 6.74
C ARG A 255 5.10 14.57 6.18
N LYS A 256 6.01 15.42 6.66
CA LYS A 256 7.43 15.44 6.26
C LYS A 256 8.29 14.49 7.10
N HIS A 257 7.72 13.87 8.14
CA HIS A 257 8.45 13.00 9.05
C HIS A 257 8.13 11.53 8.71
N PHE A 258 9.16 10.72 8.51
CA PHE A 258 9.03 9.27 8.46
C PHE A 258 8.87 8.75 9.89
N ILE A 259 7.67 8.23 10.19
CA ILE A 259 7.37 7.67 11.50
C ILE A 259 7.92 6.25 11.54
N ARG A 260 8.95 6.03 12.36
CA ARG A 260 9.62 4.75 12.54
C ARG A 260 10.11 4.60 13.98
N ILE A 261 10.19 3.35 14.43
CA ILE A 261 10.71 2.99 15.77
C ILE A 261 12.10 2.35 15.72
N THR A 262 12.74 2.42 14.55
CA THR A 262 14.10 1.96 14.27
C THR A 262 15.08 3.13 14.16
N PRO A 263 16.38 2.90 14.46
CA PRO A 263 17.47 3.85 14.31
C PRO A 263 17.54 4.44 12.90
N GLY A 264 17.71 5.76 12.79
CA GLY A 264 17.73 6.42 11.50
C GLY A 264 19.02 6.18 10.71
N ARG A 265 18.95 5.33 9.69
CA ARG A 265 19.65 5.63 8.42
C ARG A 265 18.58 6.02 7.41
N ALA A 266 18.75 7.20 6.79
CA ALA A 266 17.94 7.54 5.63
C ALA A 266 18.21 6.46 4.57
N SER A 267 17.20 5.68 4.21
CA SER A 267 17.36 4.70 3.15
C SER A 267 17.40 5.43 1.82
N LYS A 268 18.09 4.87 0.81
CA LYS A 268 17.99 5.37 -0.59
C LYS A 268 16.55 5.29 -1.13
N THR A 269 15.64 4.60 -0.44
CA THR A 269 14.21 4.54 -0.75
C THR A 269 13.40 5.72 -0.19
N ASP A 270 13.92 6.47 0.79
CA ASP A 270 13.18 7.58 1.43
C ASP A 270 12.88 8.70 0.43
N SER A 271 13.74 8.91 -0.58
CA SER A 271 13.53 9.87 -1.67
C SER A 271 12.44 9.46 -2.67
N LYS A 272 11.92 8.22 -2.59
CA LYS A 272 10.86 7.72 -3.48
C LYS A 272 9.45 8.00 -2.95
N PHE A 273 9.31 8.36 -1.67
CA PHE A 273 8.00 8.57 -1.07
C PHE A 273 7.56 10.03 -1.19
N ASN A 274 6.26 10.22 -1.40
CA ASN A 274 5.66 11.54 -1.61
C ASN A 274 5.48 12.28 -0.27
N ASP A 275 6.13 13.44 -0.12
CA ASP A 275 6.04 14.35 1.05
C ASP A 275 4.63 14.87 1.36
N GLN A 276 3.66 14.63 0.47
CA GLN A 276 2.26 15.00 0.69
C GLN A 276 1.50 14.02 1.60
N TYR A 277 2.06 12.82 1.85
CA TYR A 277 1.40 11.76 2.61
C TYR A 277 2.12 11.45 3.93
N LEU A 278 1.35 10.97 4.91
CA LEU A 278 1.89 10.48 6.18
C LEU A 278 2.40 9.05 5.98
N HIS A 279 3.66 8.78 6.34
CA HIS A 279 4.28 7.46 6.21
C HIS A 279 4.63 6.88 7.59
N VAL A 280 3.98 5.77 7.95
CA VAL A 280 4.30 4.99 9.16
C VAL A 280 4.91 3.67 8.73
N MET A 281 6.17 3.45 9.09
CA MET A 281 6.96 2.31 8.66
C MET A 281 6.81 1.15 9.62
N ASP A 282 6.69 -0.05 9.06
CA ASP A 282 6.87 -1.29 9.82
C ASP A 282 8.38 -1.50 10.04
N PRO A 283 8.86 -1.74 11.27
CA PRO A 283 10.28 -1.95 11.53
C PRO A 283 10.87 -3.19 10.83
N PHE A 284 10.04 -4.13 10.38
CA PHE A 284 10.47 -5.36 9.72
C PHE A 284 10.15 -5.37 8.21
N ARG A 285 9.67 -4.25 7.63
CA ARG A 285 9.34 -4.16 6.19
C ARG A 285 9.85 -2.89 5.53
N ASP A 286 10.01 -2.96 4.21
CA ASP A 286 10.51 -1.86 3.38
C ASP A 286 9.39 -0.93 2.84
N HIS A 287 8.16 -1.09 3.31
CA HIS A 287 7.01 -0.27 2.90
C HIS A 287 6.16 0.19 4.12
N PRO A 288 5.37 1.27 3.98
CA PRO A 288 4.48 1.73 5.04
C PRO A 288 3.44 0.67 5.44
N ILE A 289 2.96 0.74 6.69
CA ILE A 289 1.88 -0.11 7.21
C ILE A 289 0.56 0.17 6.47
N VAL A 290 0.30 1.44 6.13
CA VAL A 290 -0.91 1.86 5.40
C VAL A 290 -0.53 2.88 4.33
N LEU A 291 -1.18 2.77 3.17
CA LEU A 291 -1.23 3.83 2.16
C LEU A 291 -2.54 4.61 2.32
N PHE A 292 -2.43 5.89 2.66
CA PHE A 292 -3.58 6.75 2.89
C PHE A 292 -4.25 7.21 1.59
N LYS A 293 -5.59 7.21 1.57
CA LYS A 293 -6.35 8.07 0.65
C LYS A 293 -6.26 9.52 1.12
N LYS A 294 -6.17 10.45 0.17
CA LYS A 294 -6.02 11.90 0.43
C LYS A 294 -7.07 12.44 1.41
N ASN A 295 -8.34 12.10 1.19
CA ASN A 295 -9.46 12.61 2.00
C ASN A 295 -9.45 12.02 3.42
N PHE A 296 -9.22 10.71 3.54
CA PHE A 296 -9.12 10.06 4.84
C PHE A 296 -7.91 10.55 5.64
N GLN A 297 -6.77 10.83 4.99
CA GLN A 297 -5.61 11.39 5.69
C GLN A 297 -5.91 12.74 6.34
N PHE A 298 -6.66 13.61 5.67
CA PHE A 298 -7.05 14.89 6.27
C PHE A 298 -7.91 14.67 7.50
N TYR A 299 -8.92 13.80 7.43
CA TYR A 299 -9.73 13.44 8.59
C TYR A 299 -8.87 12.85 9.73
N PHE A 300 -7.97 11.92 9.41
CA PHE A 300 -7.05 11.29 10.35
C PHE A 300 -6.19 12.32 11.10
N ILE A 301 -5.52 13.22 10.37
CA ILE A 301 -4.70 14.30 10.96
C ILE A 301 -5.57 15.30 11.74
N ASN A 302 -6.76 15.63 11.21
CA ASN A 302 -7.69 16.55 11.86
C ASN A 302 -8.16 16.01 13.21
N CYS A 303 -8.32 14.69 13.39
CA CYS A 303 -8.67 14.09 14.68
C CYS A 303 -7.59 14.35 15.76
N PHE A 304 -6.30 14.28 15.40
CA PHE A 304 -5.22 14.67 16.31
C PHE A 304 -5.33 16.14 16.71
N LEU A 305 -5.61 17.00 15.73
CA LEU A 305 -5.74 18.44 15.91
C LEU A 305 -6.92 18.80 16.83
N THR A 306 -8.11 18.32 16.51
CA THR A 306 -9.35 18.60 17.25
C THR A 306 -9.25 18.10 18.68
N SER A 307 -8.73 16.89 18.88
CA SER A 307 -8.51 16.32 20.21
C SER A 307 -7.48 17.13 21.01
N CYS A 308 -6.36 17.53 20.39
CA CYS A 308 -5.34 18.34 21.05
C CYS A 308 -5.91 19.70 21.50
N VAL A 309 -6.64 20.39 20.61
CA VAL A 309 -7.31 21.66 20.94
C VAL A 309 -8.34 21.47 22.05
N TYR A 310 -9.15 20.42 21.98
CA TYR A 310 -10.19 20.13 22.95
C TYR A 310 -9.65 20.01 24.38
N PHE A 311 -8.59 19.22 24.57
CA PHE A 311 -8.00 18.96 25.88
C PHE A 311 -7.10 20.11 26.37
N LYS A 312 -6.38 20.80 25.47
CA LYS A 312 -5.56 21.96 25.87
C LYS A 312 -6.41 23.17 26.28
N THR A 313 -7.62 23.29 25.75
CA THR A 313 -8.54 24.37 26.12
C THR A 313 -9.14 24.10 27.51
N PRO A 314 -9.00 25.01 28.49
CA PRO A 314 -9.63 24.87 29.80
C PRO A 314 -11.15 24.83 29.66
N ARG A 315 -11.77 23.82 30.27
CA ARG A 315 -13.21 23.55 30.19
C ARG A 315 -13.80 23.50 31.59
N LEU A 316 -14.45 24.57 31.99
CA LEU A 316 -15.01 24.70 33.34
C LEU A 316 -16.43 24.15 33.41
N ARG A 317 -16.78 23.62 34.58
CA ARG A 317 -18.15 23.18 34.88
C ARG A 317 -19.05 24.42 34.97
N GLY A 318 -20.11 24.46 34.17
CA GLY A 318 -21.09 25.55 34.20
C GLY A 318 -21.75 25.69 35.58
N LYS A 319 -22.14 26.91 35.95
CA LYS A 319 -22.74 27.25 37.26
C LYS A 319 -24.04 26.49 37.58
N ASP A 320 -24.70 25.92 36.57
CA ASP A 320 -25.93 25.12 36.67
C ASP A 320 -25.72 23.62 36.42
N GLY A 321 -24.47 23.19 36.19
CA GLY A 321 -24.09 21.80 35.93
C GLY A 321 -24.42 21.26 34.53
N SER A 322 -24.96 22.08 33.60
CA SER A 322 -25.56 21.56 32.36
C SER A 322 -24.67 21.66 31.11
N VAL A 323 -23.75 22.64 31.02
CA VAL A 323 -22.85 22.83 29.86
C VAL A 323 -21.42 23.17 30.31
N SER A 324 -20.43 22.52 29.69
CA SER A 324 -19.01 22.82 29.86
C SER A 324 -18.66 24.13 29.15
N GLU A 325 -18.18 25.14 29.87
CA GLU A 325 -17.79 26.44 29.32
C GLU A 325 -16.30 26.40 28.94
N ALA A 326 -16.00 26.56 27.64
CA ALA A 326 -14.64 26.68 27.16
C ALA A 326 -14.13 28.11 27.37
N LEU A 327 -13.00 28.28 28.08
CA LEU A 327 -12.45 29.61 28.37
C LEU A 327 -11.75 30.27 27.16
N VAL A 328 -11.49 29.50 26.11
CA VAL A 328 -10.90 30.00 24.86
C VAL A 328 -11.83 29.63 23.72
N ASP A 329 -12.23 30.64 22.94
CA ASP A 329 -13.01 30.44 21.74
C ASP A 329 -12.08 30.12 20.56
N VAL A 330 -12.25 28.92 20.01
CA VAL A 330 -11.39 28.36 18.97
C VAL A 330 -12.24 27.96 17.78
N ASP A 331 -12.11 28.70 16.67
CA ASP A 331 -12.76 28.35 15.42
C ASP A 331 -11.91 27.36 14.63
N LEU A 332 -12.54 26.28 14.17
CA LEU A 332 -11.96 25.30 13.26
C LEU A 332 -12.59 25.47 11.88
N PHE A 333 -11.78 25.70 10.85
CA PHE A 333 -12.28 25.90 9.48
C PHE A 333 -11.37 25.25 8.44
N PHE A 334 -11.95 24.86 7.29
CA PHE A 334 -11.18 24.37 6.17
C PHE A 334 -10.44 25.52 5.47
N GLY A 335 -9.13 25.40 5.35
CA GLY A 335 -8.34 26.38 4.62
C GLY A 335 -8.51 26.23 3.12
N VAL A 336 -9.15 27.18 2.43
CA VAL A 336 -9.12 27.24 0.96
C VAL A 336 -7.67 27.46 0.51
N SER A 337 -7.14 26.51 -0.25
CA SER A 337 -5.82 26.63 -0.86
C SER A 337 -5.92 27.46 -2.13
N ARG A 338 -6.00 28.80 -2.02
CA ARG A 338 -5.59 29.64 -3.15
C ARG A 338 -4.08 29.48 -3.28
N LYS A 339 -3.62 28.92 -4.41
CA LYS A 339 -2.21 29.02 -4.79
C LYS A 339 -1.85 30.51 -4.77
N ASP A 340 -0.73 30.83 -4.15
CA ASP A 340 -0.11 32.15 -4.23
C ASP A 340 0.26 32.39 -5.69
N ASP A 341 -0.65 32.99 -6.47
CA ASP A 341 -0.33 33.55 -7.78
C ASP A 341 -0.38 35.08 -7.69
N GLU A 342 0.77 35.67 -8.00
CA GLU A 342 0.92 37.08 -8.27
C GLU A 342 -0.11 37.53 -9.32
N LYS A 343 -0.77 38.66 -9.01
CA LYS A 343 -1.44 39.59 -9.93
C LYS A 343 -1.72 39.08 -11.35
N LYS A 344 -3.01 38.84 -11.67
CA LYS A 344 -3.62 39.29 -12.93
C LYS A 344 -5.14 39.38 -12.78
N GLU A 345 -5.66 40.56 -13.07
CA GLU A 345 -7.09 40.78 -13.37
C GLU A 345 -7.44 40.11 -14.70
N ILE A 346 -8.65 39.52 -14.79
CA ILE A 346 -9.71 39.73 -15.81
C ILE A 346 -10.77 38.60 -15.68
N GLU A 347 -12.06 38.99 -15.80
CA GLU A 347 -13.33 38.23 -15.72
C GLU A 347 -13.42 37.06 -16.74
N MET A 348 -14.18 35.95 -16.58
CA MET A 348 -15.63 35.73 -16.35
C MET A 348 -15.88 34.26 -15.89
N PRO A 349 -17.10 33.88 -15.42
CA PRO A 349 -17.31 32.65 -14.65
C PRO A 349 -17.65 31.44 -15.53
N ASP A 350 -16.93 30.32 -15.40
CA ASP A 350 -17.40 29.00 -15.84
C ASP A 350 -16.57 27.87 -15.21
N LYS A 351 -17.26 26.85 -14.68
CA LYS A 351 -16.77 25.53 -14.20
C LYS A 351 -15.76 25.44 -13.04
N GLU A 352 -15.00 26.48 -12.70
CA GLU A 352 -14.04 26.43 -11.57
C GLU A 352 -14.70 26.45 -10.17
N ASP A 353 -15.97 26.82 -10.08
CA ASP A 353 -16.69 26.94 -8.78
C ASP A 353 -16.99 25.59 -8.11
N GLU A 354 -17.08 24.48 -8.86
CA GLU A 354 -17.32 23.15 -8.25
C GLU A 354 -16.04 22.53 -7.67
N GLU A 355 -14.91 22.63 -8.38
CA GLU A 355 -13.61 22.17 -7.87
C GLU A 355 -13.17 23.01 -6.64
N SER A 356 -13.38 24.33 -6.68
CA SER A 356 -13.11 25.21 -5.53
C SER A 356 -14.04 24.93 -4.35
N LYS A 357 -15.31 24.55 -4.58
CA LYS A 357 -16.23 24.12 -3.52
C LYS A 357 -15.84 22.76 -2.92
N LEU A 358 -15.43 21.79 -3.74
CA LEU A 358 -14.92 20.49 -3.27
C LEU A 358 -13.63 20.65 -2.45
N LEU A 359 -12.69 21.48 -2.89
CA LEU A 359 -11.49 21.85 -2.13
C LEU A 359 -11.79 22.63 -0.84
N SER A 360 -12.90 23.38 -0.78
CA SER A 360 -13.34 24.09 0.43
C SER A 360 -14.02 23.19 1.47
N THR A 361 -14.41 21.98 1.08
CA THR A 361 -15.10 21.00 1.95
C THR A 361 -14.14 19.94 2.49
N PHE A 362 -12.98 19.76 1.84
CA PHE A 362 -12.02 18.72 2.17
C PHE A 362 -10.59 19.28 2.23
N GLY A 363 -10.06 19.40 3.44
CA GLY A 363 -8.71 19.90 3.65
C GLY A 363 -8.23 19.79 5.09
N MET A 364 -6.98 20.15 5.31
CA MET A 364 -6.44 20.27 6.65
C MET A 364 -7.09 21.46 7.36
N LEU A 365 -7.65 21.20 8.54
CA LEU A 365 -8.26 22.23 9.35
C LEU A 365 -7.21 23.28 9.72
N LYS A 366 -7.62 24.55 9.66
CA LYS A 366 -6.91 25.67 10.24
C LYS A 366 -7.61 26.05 11.55
N ILE A 367 -6.80 26.45 12.51
CA ILE A 367 -7.25 26.95 13.80
C ILE A 367 -7.18 28.47 13.77
N ASN A 368 -8.27 29.12 14.15
CA ASN A 368 -8.27 30.51 14.56
C ASN A 368 -8.58 30.57 16.05
N VAL A 369 -7.57 30.93 16.85
CA VAL A 369 -7.78 31.25 18.27
C VAL A 369 -8.18 32.71 18.31
N LYS A 370 -9.40 33.03 18.76
CA LYS A 370 -9.84 34.44 18.89
C LYS A 370 -8.94 35.14 19.91
N ASP A 371 -8.70 36.45 19.71
CA ASP A 371 -7.81 37.23 20.57
C ASP A 371 -8.26 37.09 22.03
N CYS A 372 -7.42 36.42 22.82
CA CYS A 372 -7.67 36.13 24.23
C CYS A 372 -6.44 36.55 25.05
N ASP A 373 -6.66 37.22 26.17
CA ASP A 373 -5.57 37.54 27.10
C ASP A 373 -5.19 36.29 27.89
N LEU A 374 -4.04 35.69 27.54
CA LEU A 374 -3.51 34.51 28.22
C LEU A 374 -3.25 34.76 29.71
N SER A 375 -2.96 36.00 30.12
CA SER A 375 -2.78 36.36 31.53
C SER A 375 -4.12 36.36 32.28
N GLU A 376 -5.20 36.82 31.64
CA GLU A 376 -6.55 36.74 32.19
C GLU A 376 -7.00 35.28 32.35
N ILE A 377 -6.75 34.45 31.34
CA ILE A 377 -7.06 33.02 31.40
C ILE A 377 -6.27 32.35 32.53
N SER A 378 -4.97 32.63 32.65
CA SER A 378 -4.12 32.12 33.73
C SER A 378 -4.73 32.47 35.09
N SER A 379 -5.12 33.73 35.30
CA SER A 379 -5.72 34.17 36.57
C SER A 379 -7.06 33.49 36.88
N LYS A 380 -7.84 33.09 35.85
CA LYS A 380 -9.11 32.37 36.02
C LYS A 380 -8.92 30.90 36.36
N VAL A 381 -7.83 30.28 35.89
CA VAL A 381 -7.51 28.88 36.19
C VAL A 381 -6.63 28.72 37.44
N ASP A 382 -5.99 29.79 37.88
CA ASP A 382 -5.19 29.84 39.10
C ASP A 382 -6.06 29.55 40.34
N GLY A 383 -5.67 28.53 41.10
CA GLY A 383 -6.38 28.10 42.31
C GLY A 383 -7.58 27.17 42.07
N LEU A 384 -7.89 26.82 40.82
CA LEU A 384 -8.87 25.78 40.52
C LEU A 384 -8.34 24.39 40.83
N SER A 385 -9.27 23.49 41.16
CA SER A 385 -9.02 22.07 41.41
C SER A 385 -9.55 21.22 40.26
N ALA A 386 -9.20 19.94 40.21
CA ALA A 386 -9.63 19.03 39.14
C ALA A 386 -11.16 18.91 38.99
N VAL A 387 -11.92 19.07 40.08
CA VAL A 387 -13.39 18.94 40.07
C VAL A 387 -14.11 20.13 39.41
N ASP A 388 -13.42 21.26 39.27
CA ASP A 388 -13.94 22.47 38.63
C ASP A 388 -13.96 22.34 37.10
N TYR A 389 -13.24 21.36 36.56
CA TYR A 389 -13.19 21.07 35.13
C TYR A 389 -14.26 20.06 34.72
N ASN A 390 -14.66 20.11 33.45
CA ASN A 390 -15.62 19.18 32.86
C ASN A 390 -15.18 18.77 31.44
N TYR A 391 -14.45 17.66 31.37
CA TYR A 391 -14.02 17.02 30.14
C TYR A 391 -14.84 15.75 29.86
N SER A 392 -14.97 15.40 28.58
CA SER A 392 -15.63 14.20 28.10
C SER A 392 -14.73 13.47 27.10
N PHE A 393 -14.90 12.14 27.02
CA PHE A 393 -14.18 11.27 26.09
C PHE A 393 -15.14 10.66 25.05
N ASP A 394 -15.89 11.53 24.38
CA ASP A 394 -16.87 11.15 23.37
C ASP A 394 -16.46 11.63 21.98
N ARG A 395 -17.10 11.04 20.95
CA ARG A 395 -16.78 11.33 19.56
C ARG A 395 -16.89 12.82 19.22
N VAL A 396 -17.88 13.54 19.74
CA VAL A 396 -18.11 14.95 19.38
C VAL A 396 -16.98 15.80 19.94
N ALA A 397 -16.58 15.57 21.19
CA ALA A 397 -15.43 16.22 21.81
C ALA A 397 -14.13 15.98 21.02
N LEU A 398 -13.84 14.72 20.68
CA LEU A 398 -12.57 14.33 20.06
C LEU A 398 -12.46 14.74 18.59
N THR A 399 -13.56 14.73 17.85
CA THR A 399 -13.59 15.05 16.41
C THR A 399 -14.03 16.48 16.11
N GLY A 400 -14.43 17.28 17.11
CA GLY A 400 -15.05 18.58 16.89
C GLY A 400 -16.39 18.51 16.14
N GLY A 401 -17.05 17.35 16.16
CA GLY A 401 -18.30 17.08 15.42
C GLY A 401 -18.12 16.69 13.95
N TYR A 402 -16.88 16.71 13.42
CA TYR A 402 -16.59 16.31 12.06
C TYR A 402 -16.75 14.80 11.85
N LYS A 403 -17.18 14.40 10.65
CA LYS A 403 -17.29 12.99 10.25
C LYS A 403 -16.47 12.75 8.97
N CYS A 404 -15.90 11.55 8.85
CA CYS A 404 -15.33 11.12 7.58
C CYS A 404 -16.47 10.71 6.64
N GLU A 405 -16.71 11.50 5.60
CA GLU A 405 -17.71 11.15 4.58
C GLU A 405 -17.16 10.07 3.64
N GLU A 406 -17.95 9.01 3.41
CA GLU A 406 -17.61 7.95 2.46
C GLU A 406 -17.94 8.44 1.04
N GLN A 407 -17.01 8.24 0.10
CA GLN A 407 -17.13 8.69 -1.29
C GLN A 407 -17.01 7.53 -2.28
N CYS A 408 -17.75 7.65 -3.39
CA CYS A 408 -17.62 6.79 -4.55
C CYS A 408 -16.19 6.86 -5.09
N THR A 409 -15.49 5.73 -5.17
CA THR A 409 -14.08 5.70 -5.61
C THR A 409 -13.87 6.02 -7.09
N GLN A 410 -14.95 6.19 -7.87
CA GLN A 410 -14.86 6.53 -9.28
C GLN A 410 -15.10 8.02 -9.55
N CYS A 411 -16.13 8.61 -8.93
CA CYS A 411 -16.54 9.99 -9.21
C CYS A 411 -16.48 10.92 -7.99
N ASP A 412 -15.95 10.42 -6.87
CA ASP A 412 -15.81 11.12 -5.58
C ASP A 412 -17.11 11.66 -4.95
N SER A 413 -18.28 11.28 -5.49
CA SER A 413 -19.58 11.63 -4.94
C SER A 413 -19.86 10.90 -3.62
N THR A 414 -20.40 11.60 -2.63
CA THR A 414 -20.86 11.04 -1.34
C THR A 414 -22.25 10.39 -1.42
N ASN A 415 -22.97 10.56 -2.53
CA ASN A 415 -24.38 10.18 -2.65
C ASN A 415 -24.59 8.70 -3.05
N HIS A 416 -23.54 8.01 -3.50
CA HIS A 416 -23.64 6.64 -3.96
C HIS A 416 -22.34 5.86 -3.75
N LYS A 417 -22.45 4.53 -3.77
CA LYS A 417 -21.31 3.60 -3.78
C LYS A 417 -20.87 3.33 -5.22
N VAL A 418 -19.62 2.88 -5.39
CA VAL A 418 -18.99 2.69 -6.72
C VAL A 418 -19.78 1.75 -7.65
N ASP A 419 -20.44 0.74 -7.08
CA ASP A 419 -21.32 -0.21 -7.80
C ASP A 419 -22.53 0.46 -8.45
N LYS A 420 -22.93 1.63 -7.97
CA LYS A 420 -24.03 2.45 -8.52
C LYS A 420 -23.53 3.74 -9.15
N CYS A 421 -22.25 3.81 -9.51
CA CYS A 421 -21.67 5.01 -10.10
C CYS A 421 -22.25 5.29 -11.49
N PRO A 422 -22.87 6.46 -11.73
CA PRO A 422 -23.37 6.83 -13.06
C PRO A 422 -22.26 6.86 -14.12
N GLN A 423 -21.02 7.15 -13.73
CA GLN A 423 -19.87 7.14 -14.64
C GLN A 423 -19.40 5.72 -15.01
N LEU A 424 -19.81 4.69 -14.27
CA LEU A 424 -19.55 3.29 -14.59
C LEU A 424 -20.75 2.61 -15.27
N ALA A 425 -21.84 3.34 -15.48
CA ALA A 425 -23.01 2.81 -16.18
C ALA A 425 -22.61 2.53 -17.64
N VAL A 426 -22.54 1.25 -18.01
CA VAL A 426 -22.33 0.84 -19.39
C VAL A 426 -23.62 1.12 -20.16
N PRO A 427 -23.61 1.95 -21.21
CA PRO A 427 -24.80 2.18 -22.02
C PRO A 427 -25.25 0.85 -22.66
N PRO A 428 -26.56 0.66 -22.89
CA PRO A 428 -27.05 -0.52 -23.59
C PRO A 428 -26.37 -0.63 -24.96
N ILE A 429 -25.85 -1.82 -25.28
CA ILE A 429 -25.27 -2.09 -26.59
C ILE A 429 -26.42 -2.15 -27.59
N GLU A 430 -26.55 -1.13 -28.42
CA GLU A 430 -27.48 -1.15 -29.55
C GLU A 430 -26.94 -2.10 -30.62
N GLU A 431 -27.79 -3.00 -31.14
CA GLU A 431 -27.44 -3.83 -32.29
C GLU A 431 -27.33 -2.94 -33.53
N ILE A 432 -26.09 -2.64 -33.92
CA ILE A 432 -25.81 -1.93 -35.17
C ILE A 432 -26.03 -2.92 -36.33
N SER A 433 -27.18 -2.81 -37.00
CA SER A 433 -27.41 -3.53 -38.26
C SER A 433 -26.36 -3.10 -39.30
N LEU A 434 -25.63 -4.07 -39.84
CA LEU A 434 -24.66 -3.86 -40.93
C LEU A 434 -25.30 -4.06 -42.32
N ASP A 435 -26.58 -4.45 -42.37
CA ASP A 435 -27.28 -4.86 -43.59
C ASP A 435 -27.63 -3.68 -44.51
N ASP A 436 -27.75 -2.46 -43.96
CA ASP A 436 -28.14 -1.25 -44.69
C ASP A 436 -26.97 -0.49 -45.35
N ARG A 437 -25.74 -1.02 -45.28
CA ARG A 437 -24.54 -0.30 -45.74
C ARG A 437 -24.22 -0.53 -47.23
N PRO A 438 -23.71 0.47 -47.97
CA PRO A 438 -23.47 0.39 -49.43
C PRO A 438 -22.41 -0.66 -49.80
N PRO A 439 -22.61 -1.52 -50.82
CA PRO A 439 -21.76 -2.71 -51.07
C PRO A 439 -20.23 -2.51 -51.07
N HIS A 440 -19.73 -1.31 -51.38
CA HIS A 440 -18.30 -0.97 -51.39
C HIS A 440 -17.68 -0.72 -50.00
N TRP A 441 -18.47 -0.54 -48.94
CA TRP A 441 -17.96 -0.19 -47.60
C TRP A 441 -17.00 -1.23 -47.03
N LYS A 442 -17.22 -2.52 -47.34
CA LYS A 442 -16.34 -3.62 -46.93
C LYS A 442 -14.98 -3.52 -47.60
N CYS A 443 -14.95 -3.20 -48.89
CA CYS A 443 -13.72 -3.02 -49.65
C CYS A 443 -12.92 -1.83 -49.12
N GLU A 444 -13.58 -0.71 -48.81
CA GLU A 444 -12.91 0.46 -48.24
C GLU A 444 -12.29 0.15 -46.87
N LEU A 445 -12.99 -0.61 -46.02
CA LEU A 445 -12.43 -1.04 -44.73
C LEU A 445 -11.23 -1.98 -44.92
N ASP A 446 -11.34 -2.94 -45.83
CA ASP A 446 -10.24 -3.84 -46.15
C ASP A 446 -9.02 -3.08 -46.66
N ASP A 447 -9.22 -2.08 -47.53
CA ASP A 447 -8.15 -1.22 -48.05
C ASP A 447 -7.49 -0.40 -46.93
N VAL A 448 -8.27 0.18 -46.02
CA VAL A 448 -7.75 0.92 -44.86
C VAL A 448 -6.95 0.00 -43.95
N MET A 449 -7.47 -1.19 -43.64
CA MET A 449 -6.81 -2.17 -42.79
C MET A 449 -5.51 -2.69 -43.41
N CYS A 450 -5.53 -3.01 -44.70
CA CYS A 450 -4.34 -3.43 -45.44
C CYS A 450 -3.31 -2.31 -45.50
N SER A 451 -3.72 -1.07 -45.74
CA SER A 451 -2.82 0.10 -45.74
C SER A 451 -2.14 0.30 -44.38
N VAL A 452 -2.91 0.19 -43.28
CA VAL A 452 -2.37 0.28 -41.91
C VAL A 452 -1.36 -0.84 -41.64
N PHE A 453 -1.63 -2.06 -42.10
CA PHE A 453 -0.72 -3.18 -41.95
C PHE A 453 0.57 -2.97 -42.77
N GLU A 454 0.47 -2.65 -44.06
CA GLU A 454 1.65 -2.50 -44.93
C GLU A 454 2.54 -1.34 -44.51
N THR A 455 1.95 -0.23 -44.06
CA THR A 455 2.72 0.93 -43.58
C THR A 455 3.27 0.75 -42.16
N GLY A 456 2.62 -0.11 -41.35
CA GLY A 456 2.95 -0.28 -39.95
C GLY A 456 3.87 -1.46 -39.63
N ARG A 457 3.79 -2.56 -40.40
CA ARG A 457 4.47 -3.83 -40.12
C ARG A 457 5.99 -3.69 -40.08
N ILE A 458 6.63 -4.57 -39.31
CA ILE A 458 8.10 -4.64 -39.24
C ILE A 458 8.67 -4.95 -40.63
N THR A 459 9.48 -4.04 -41.17
CA THR A 459 10.16 -4.24 -42.46
C THR A 459 11.35 -5.19 -42.34
N PRO A 460 11.78 -5.82 -43.45
CA PRO A 460 13.02 -6.62 -43.46
C PRO A 460 14.25 -5.83 -43.02
N GLU A 461 14.32 -4.54 -43.36
CA GLU A 461 15.39 -3.63 -42.96
C GLU A 461 15.37 -3.42 -41.45
N ARG A 462 14.21 -3.12 -40.87
CA ARG A 462 14.05 -2.96 -39.42
C ARG A 462 14.40 -4.25 -38.67
N ARG A 463 14.02 -5.41 -39.21
CA ARG A 463 14.41 -6.72 -38.64
C ARG A 463 15.92 -6.90 -38.59
N ARG A 464 16.64 -6.46 -39.64
CA ARG A 464 18.11 -6.50 -39.67
C ARG A 464 18.73 -5.58 -38.63
N GLU A 465 18.15 -4.40 -38.41
CA GLU A 465 18.60 -3.49 -37.36
C GLU A 465 18.38 -4.07 -35.96
N LEU A 466 17.21 -4.67 -35.70
CA LEU A 466 16.93 -5.36 -34.43
C LEU A 466 17.94 -6.49 -34.18
N TRP A 467 18.29 -7.27 -35.21
CA TRP A 467 19.33 -8.29 -35.11
C TRP A 467 20.70 -7.69 -34.75
N ASN A 468 21.10 -6.59 -35.39
CA ASN A 468 22.36 -5.91 -35.06
C ASN A 468 22.37 -5.38 -33.63
N VAL A 469 21.22 -4.92 -33.10
CA VAL A 469 21.09 -4.53 -31.69
C VAL A 469 21.28 -5.73 -30.77
N LEU A 470 20.65 -6.87 -31.07
CA LEU A 470 20.79 -8.12 -30.32
C LEU A 470 22.27 -8.55 -30.22
N GLU A 471 23.00 -8.54 -31.34
CA GLU A 471 24.43 -8.88 -31.38
C GLU A 471 25.28 -7.92 -30.53
N ARG A 472 24.99 -6.61 -30.56
CA ARG A 472 25.68 -5.63 -29.69
C ARG A 472 25.39 -5.88 -28.21
N LEU A 473 24.15 -6.23 -27.86
CA LEU A 473 23.77 -6.58 -26.47
C LEU A 473 24.50 -7.83 -25.99
N HIS A 474 24.52 -8.90 -26.81
CA HIS A 474 25.27 -10.12 -26.53
C HIS A 474 26.75 -9.83 -26.30
N ALA A 475 27.38 -9.05 -27.16
CA ALA A 475 28.79 -8.68 -27.03
C ALA A 475 29.06 -7.85 -25.75
N ALA A 476 28.18 -6.91 -25.41
CA ALA A 476 28.31 -6.07 -24.22
C ALA A 476 28.21 -6.90 -22.93
N ILE A 477 27.16 -7.71 -22.81
CA ILE A 477 26.91 -8.54 -21.63
C ILE A 477 28.01 -9.58 -21.46
N ARG A 478 28.36 -10.30 -22.53
CA ARG A 478 29.42 -11.32 -22.49
C ARG A 478 30.78 -10.73 -22.09
N SER A 479 31.14 -9.57 -22.65
CA SER A 479 32.40 -8.89 -22.31
C SER A 479 32.45 -8.51 -20.84
N HIS A 480 31.34 -8.04 -20.26
CA HIS A 480 31.30 -7.66 -18.86
C HIS A 480 31.29 -8.86 -17.91
N PHE A 481 30.50 -9.89 -18.23
CA PHE A 481 30.40 -11.11 -17.41
C PHE A 481 31.74 -11.82 -17.31
N ALA A 482 32.52 -11.83 -18.41
CA ALA A 482 33.89 -12.34 -18.41
C ALA A 482 34.79 -11.59 -17.42
N THR A 483 34.65 -10.26 -17.29
CA THR A 483 35.43 -9.46 -16.30
C THR A 483 35.03 -9.73 -14.85
N MET A 484 33.79 -10.17 -14.63
CA MET A 484 33.28 -10.53 -13.31
C MET A 484 33.57 -11.99 -12.93
N GLY A 485 34.21 -12.76 -13.82
CA GLY A 485 34.45 -14.19 -13.60
C GLY A 485 33.18 -15.06 -13.71
N ILE A 486 32.07 -14.52 -14.21
CA ILE A 486 30.84 -15.26 -14.46
C ILE A 486 31.07 -16.15 -15.68
N ARG A 487 31.13 -17.46 -15.46
CA ARG A 487 31.32 -18.46 -16.52
C ARG A 487 29.96 -19.01 -16.92
N GLY A 488 29.67 -19.00 -18.22
CA GLY A 488 28.52 -19.66 -18.80
C GLY A 488 28.08 -19.07 -20.13
N THR A 489 27.45 -19.90 -20.95
CA THR A 489 26.93 -19.49 -22.26
C THR A 489 25.63 -18.72 -22.04
N ILE A 490 25.58 -17.46 -22.43
CA ILE A 490 24.38 -16.62 -22.31
C ILE A 490 23.46 -16.79 -23.52
N ARG A 491 22.16 -16.63 -23.31
CA ARG A 491 21.12 -16.54 -24.36
C ARG A 491 20.30 -15.26 -24.16
N LEU A 492 20.02 -14.58 -25.26
CA LEU A 492 19.07 -13.48 -25.35
C LEU A 492 18.10 -13.85 -26.45
N ASP A 493 16.87 -14.17 -26.07
CA ASP A 493 15.84 -14.56 -27.02
C ASP A 493 14.80 -13.45 -27.10
N ALA A 494 14.52 -12.97 -28.31
CA ALA A 494 13.49 -11.96 -28.52
C ALA A 494 12.09 -12.56 -28.31
N TYR A 495 11.19 -11.75 -27.76
CA TYR A 495 9.78 -12.10 -27.60
C TYR A 495 8.88 -10.88 -27.89
N GLY A 496 7.58 -11.03 -27.63
CA GLY A 496 6.65 -9.92 -27.65
C GLY A 496 6.24 -9.50 -29.06
N SER A 497 6.03 -8.20 -29.26
CA SER A 497 5.49 -7.68 -30.52
C SER A 497 6.42 -7.97 -31.71
N SER A 498 7.73 -7.92 -31.49
CA SER A 498 8.74 -8.10 -32.53
C SER A 498 8.77 -9.51 -33.14
N GLU A 499 8.33 -10.53 -32.39
CA GLU A 499 8.38 -11.94 -32.80
C GLU A 499 7.01 -12.63 -32.94
N SER A 500 5.92 -11.99 -32.46
CA SER A 500 4.56 -12.59 -32.47
C SER A 500 3.81 -12.51 -33.81
N GLY A 501 4.31 -11.71 -34.77
CA GLY A 501 3.60 -11.39 -36.01
C GLY A 501 2.66 -10.17 -35.92
N PHE A 502 2.46 -9.62 -34.71
CA PHE A 502 1.67 -8.41 -34.46
C PHE A 502 2.53 -7.14 -34.28
N GLY A 503 3.80 -7.20 -34.69
CA GLY A 503 4.79 -6.15 -34.50
C GLY A 503 4.65 -5.01 -35.50
N MET A 504 4.96 -3.80 -35.05
CA MET A 504 5.06 -2.60 -35.88
C MET A 504 6.52 -2.12 -35.91
N ASN A 505 6.89 -1.27 -36.88
CA ASN A 505 8.25 -0.70 -36.95
C ASN A 505 8.64 0.10 -35.69
N THR A 506 7.65 0.58 -34.94
CA THR A 506 7.81 1.28 -33.67
C THR A 506 7.64 0.37 -32.46
N SER A 507 7.67 -0.95 -32.63
CA SER A 507 7.60 -1.89 -31.51
C SER A 507 8.94 -1.97 -30.78
N ASP A 508 8.83 -2.11 -29.48
CA ASP A 508 9.96 -2.27 -28.58
C ASP A 508 10.64 -3.64 -28.77
N LEU A 509 11.90 -3.71 -28.37
CA LEU A 509 12.69 -4.94 -28.41
C LEU A 509 12.67 -5.63 -27.04
N ASP A 510 11.71 -6.54 -26.86
CA ASP A 510 11.60 -7.36 -25.66
C ASP A 510 12.53 -8.58 -25.73
N LEU A 511 13.39 -8.76 -24.72
CA LEU A 511 14.39 -9.82 -24.66
C LEU A 511 14.30 -10.62 -23.35
N CYS A 512 14.43 -11.93 -23.47
CA CYS A 512 14.55 -12.84 -22.35
C CYS A 512 16.02 -13.27 -22.21
N PHE A 513 16.66 -12.87 -21.11
CA PHE A 513 17.99 -13.31 -20.73
C PHE A 513 17.94 -14.65 -19.98
N ARG A 514 18.78 -15.60 -20.41
CA ARG A 514 18.95 -16.93 -19.80
C ARG A 514 20.39 -17.39 -19.91
N PHE A 515 20.78 -18.38 -19.12
CA PHE A 515 22.01 -19.13 -19.34
C PHE A 515 21.68 -20.46 -20.05
N ALA A 516 22.59 -20.96 -20.88
CA ALA A 516 22.43 -22.26 -21.53
C ALA A 516 22.69 -23.39 -20.53
N GLU A 517 21.98 -24.51 -20.72
CA GLU A 517 21.84 -25.68 -19.84
C GLU A 517 23.16 -26.47 -19.54
N GLU A 518 24.34 -25.94 -19.87
CA GLU A 518 25.63 -26.60 -19.60
C GLU A 518 26.11 -26.47 -18.13
N PHE A 519 25.21 -26.14 -17.19
CA PHE A 519 25.52 -26.09 -15.76
C PHE A 519 24.68 -27.09 -14.97
N ASP A 520 25.38 -27.93 -14.23
CA ASP A 520 24.90 -29.04 -13.40
C ASP A 520 24.27 -28.54 -12.08
N THR A 521 23.31 -27.60 -12.16
CA THR A 521 22.52 -27.16 -11.01
C THR A 521 21.04 -27.12 -11.36
N THR A 522 20.21 -27.61 -10.44
CA THR A 522 18.76 -27.73 -10.60
C THR A 522 18.12 -26.36 -10.86
N ARG A 523 17.05 -26.35 -11.68
CA ARG A 523 16.28 -25.15 -12.09
C ARG A 523 15.84 -24.26 -10.91
N GLU A 524 15.74 -24.82 -9.71
CA GLU A 524 15.33 -24.17 -8.45
C GLU A 524 16.36 -23.14 -7.94
N GLU A 525 17.67 -23.32 -8.16
CA GLU A 525 18.69 -22.36 -7.72
C GLU A 525 18.73 -21.06 -8.54
N TRP A 526 18.07 -21.03 -9.70
CA TRP A 526 18.05 -19.90 -10.62
C TRP A 526 16.85 -18.97 -10.37
N GLY A 527 15.86 -19.41 -9.59
CA GLY A 527 14.66 -18.64 -9.22
C GLY A 527 14.82 -17.75 -7.99
N CYS A 528 15.97 -17.75 -7.33
CA CYS A 528 16.19 -16.90 -6.15
C CYS A 528 16.26 -15.41 -6.55
N THR A 529 15.41 -14.58 -5.93
CA THR A 529 15.30 -13.12 -6.16
C THR A 529 16.65 -12.41 -6.07
N GLU A 530 17.52 -12.85 -5.16
CA GLU A 530 18.85 -12.26 -4.97
C GLU A 530 19.77 -12.44 -6.21
N ARG A 531 19.74 -13.61 -6.86
CA ARG A 531 20.50 -13.85 -8.10
C ARG A 531 19.90 -13.12 -9.30
N GLN A 532 18.57 -12.98 -9.35
CA GLN A 532 17.88 -12.21 -10.37
C GLN A 532 18.31 -10.73 -10.34
N ASP A 533 18.26 -10.10 -9.16
CA ASP A 533 18.63 -8.69 -9.00
C ASP A 533 20.11 -8.45 -9.29
N GLN A 534 20.99 -9.34 -8.81
CA GLN A 534 22.43 -9.27 -9.11
C GLN A 534 22.71 -9.39 -10.61
N THR A 535 22.00 -10.30 -11.31
CA THR A 535 22.19 -10.49 -12.75
C THR A 535 21.69 -9.28 -13.54
N LEU A 536 20.51 -8.75 -13.22
CA LEU A 536 19.96 -7.57 -13.87
C LEU A 536 20.84 -6.33 -13.61
N ALA A 537 21.37 -6.17 -12.40
CA ALA A 537 22.34 -5.12 -12.10
C ALA A 537 23.62 -5.28 -12.91
N ALA A 538 24.14 -6.51 -13.06
CA ALA A 538 25.31 -6.78 -13.90
C ALA A 538 25.04 -6.46 -15.38
N ILE A 539 23.84 -6.79 -15.90
CA ILE A 539 23.43 -6.43 -17.27
C ILE A 539 23.37 -4.91 -17.41
N GLN A 540 22.75 -4.20 -16.47
CA GLN A 540 22.68 -2.73 -16.47
C GLN A 540 24.09 -2.12 -16.55
N ILE A 541 25.00 -2.59 -15.70
CA ILE A 541 26.40 -2.16 -15.68
C ILE A 541 27.09 -2.48 -17.01
N ALA A 542 26.84 -3.65 -17.60
CA ALA A 542 27.40 -4.04 -18.89
C ALA A 542 27.03 -3.07 -20.01
N LEU A 543 25.76 -2.64 -20.05
CA LEU A 543 25.26 -1.71 -21.06
C LEU A 543 25.77 -0.28 -20.83
N MET A 544 25.95 0.14 -19.56
CA MET A 544 26.45 1.49 -19.23
C MET A 544 27.96 1.66 -19.35
N ARG A 545 28.75 0.62 -19.03
CA ARG A 545 30.21 0.74 -18.91
C ARG A 545 30.95 0.93 -20.23
N ASN A 546 30.33 0.58 -21.35
CA ASN A 546 31.03 0.54 -22.63
C ASN A 546 30.27 1.31 -23.73
N PRO A 547 30.47 2.64 -23.82
CA PRO A 547 29.77 3.51 -24.76
C PRO A 547 29.91 3.09 -26.22
N ARG A 548 30.94 2.31 -26.58
CA ARG A 548 31.15 1.81 -27.95
C ARG A 548 29.98 0.97 -28.48
N PHE A 549 29.18 0.37 -27.59
CA PHE A 549 28.01 -0.40 -27.98
C PHE A 549 26.77 0.47 -28.22
N GLY A 550 26.79 1.75 -27.81
CA GLY A 550 25.78 2.73 -28.17
C GLY A 550 24.44 2.59 -27.44
N PHE A 551 24.44 2.09 -26.20
CA PHE A 551 23.27 2.01 -25.34
C PHE A 551 23.21 3.21 -24.38
N TYR A 552 22.01 3.74 -24.15
CA TYR A 552 21.74 4.84 -23.22
C TYR A 552 20.35 4.67 -22.59
N ARG A 553 19.98 5.56 -21.66
CA ARG A 553 18.75 5.45 -20.84
C ARG A 553 18.60 4.06 -20.21
N VAL A 554 19.70 3.52 -19.67
CA VAL A 554 19.73 2.17 -19.08
C VAL A 554 19.39 2.21 -17.59
N PHE A 555 18.27 1.59 -17.20
CA PHE A 555 17.88 1.49 -15.79
C PHE A 555 17.16 0.17 -15.48
N THR A 556 17.22 -0.24 -14.21
CA THR A 556 16.54 -1.45 -13.70
C THR A 556 15.23 -1.08 -13.03
N LEU A 557 14.20 -1.89 -13.24
CA LEU A 557 12.90 -1.80 -12.57
C LEU A 557 12.65 -3.07 -11.74
N PRO A 558 13.34 -3.24 -10.60
CA PRO A 558 13.29 -4.48 -9.81
C PRO A 558 11.94 -4.70 -9.10
N THR A 559 11.15 -3.64 -8.90
CA THR A 559 9.87 -3.70 -8.16
C THR A 559 8.65 -3.97 -9.05
N ALA A 560 8.83 -4.15 -10.36
CA ALA A 560 7.74 -4.52 -11.26
C ALA A 560 7.37 -6.01 -11.12
N LYS A 561 6.16 -6.40 -11.55
CA LYS A 561 5.70 -7.80 -11.54
C LYS A 561 6.67 -8.75 -12.26
N VAL A 562 7.43 -8.24 -13.22
CA VAL A 562 8.58 -8.89 -13.85
C VAL A 562 9.74 -7.89 -13.82
N PRO A 563 10.81 -8.14 -13.06
CA PRO A 563 12.01 -7.31 -13.05
C PRO A 563 12.68 -7.25 -14.44
N ILE A 564 12.94 -6.03 -14.92
CA ILE A 564 13.54 -5.78 -16.24
C ILE A 564 14.67 -4.74 -16.19
N VAL A 565 15.55 -4.79 -17.19
CA VAL A 565 16.48 -3.71 -17.55
C VAL A 565 15.96 -3.04 -18.82
N GLU A 566 15.52 -1.79 -18.73
CA GLU A 566 15.15 -0.99 -19.89
C GLU A 566 16.40 -0.33 -20.48
N PHE A 567 16.45 -0.19 -21.81
CA PHE A 567 17.52 0.51 -22.53
C PHE A 567 17.00 1.17 -23.82
N ALA A 568 17.77 2.11 -24.34
CA ALA A 568 17.56 2.69 -25.66
C ALA A 568 18.85 2.67 -26.49
N THR A 569 18.70 2.62 -27.82
CA THR A 569 19.81 2.73 -28.77
C THR A 569 19.37 3.36 -30.08
N TRP A 570 20.28 4.09 -30.73
CA TRP A 570 20.04 4.65 -32.07
C TRP A 570 20.41 3.64 -33.16
N VAL A 571 19.52 3.48 -34.14
CA VAL A 571 19.77 2.81 -35.42
C VAL A 571 19.41 3.76 -36.58
N PRO A 572 19.79 3.45 -37.84
CA PRO A 572 19.48 4.32 -38.97
C PRO A 572 17.99 4.67 -39.14
N SER A 573 17.07 3.74 -38.84
CA SER A 573 15.63 3.99 -38.91
C SER A 573 15.04 4.76 -37.72
N GLY A 574 15.83 5.06 -36.68
CA GLY A 574 15.39 5.79 -35.49
C GLY A 574 15.85 5.15 -34.17
N GLU A 575 15.24 5.58 -33.08
CA GLU A 575 15.49 5.01 -31.75
C GLU A 575 14.83 3.62 -31.62
N ILE A 576 15.49 2.71 -30.92
CA ILE A 576 14.94 1.44 -30.45
C ILE A 576 14.96 1.47 -28.93
N GLU A 577 13.79 1.36 -28.33
CA GLU A 577 13.63 1.07 -26.90
C GLU A 577 13.50 -0.45 -26.74
N GLY A 578 13.98 -0.98 -25.61
CA GLY A 578 13.92 -2.41 -25.36
C GLY A 578 14.11 -2.78 -23.90
N ASP A 579 13.60 -3.96 -23.56
CA ASP A 579 13.49 -4.47 -22.21
C ASP A 579 14.19 -5.83 -22.11
N ILE A 580 15.04 -6.01 -21.11
CA ILE A 580 15.70 -7.29 -20.83
C ILE A 580 15.13 -7.86 -19.53
N SER A 581 14.37 -8.94 -19.65
CA SER A 581 13.82 -9.70 -18.53
C SER A 581 14.70 -10.90 -18.18
N TYR A 582 14.69 -11.31 -16.91
CA TYR A 582 15.41 -12.50 -16.44
C TYR A 582 14.49 -13.74 -16.44
N TYR A 583 14.84 -14.78 -17.20
CA TYR A 583 14.12 -16.07 -17.25
C TYR A 583 12.59 -15.98 -17.47
N ASN A 584 12.14 -15.03 -18.29
CA ASN A 584 10.72 -14.91 -18.68
C ASN A 584 10.32 -15.93 -19.77
N GLU A 585 10.43 -17.22 -19.47
CA GLU A 585 10.16 -18.30 -20.42
C GLU A 585 8.70 -18.37 -20.87
N LEU A 586 7.77 -17.96 -20.00
CA LEU A 586 6.35 -17.88 -20.32
C LEU A 586 6.08 -16.90 -21.45
N ALA A 587 6.74 -15.73 -21.45
CA ALA A 587 6.59 -14.77 -22.54
C ALA A 587 7.13 -15.29 -23.88
N LEU A 588 8.22 -16.07 -23.86
CA LEU A 588 8.72 -16.76 -25.04
C LEU A 588 7.72 -17.81 -25.57
N HIS A 589 7.05 -18.53 -24.67
CA HIS A 589 6.03 -19.51 -25.07
C HIS A 589 4.79 -18.85 -25.66
N ASN A 590 4.27 -17.82 -24.99
CA ASN A 590 3.11 -17.06 -25.46
C ASN A 590 3.37 -16.40 -26.82
N THR A 591 4.57 -15.84 -27.01
CA THR A 591 4.96 -15.22 -28.29
C THR A 591 4.99 -16.24 -29.43
N ARG A 592 5.54 -17.44 -29.18
CA ARG A 592 5.54 -18.53 -30.17
C ARG A 592 4.14 -19.01 -30.51
N LEU A 593 3.25 -19.08 -29.51
CA LEU A 593 1.85 -19.41 -29.73
C LEU A 593 1.14 -18.36 -30.59
N LEU A 594 1.32 -17.07 -30.30
CA LEU A 594 0.78 -15.98 -31.12
C LEU A 594 1.29 -16.02 -32.56
N ALA A 595 2.58 -16.29 -32.76
CA ALA A 595 3.15 -16.44 -34.10
C ALA A 595 2.50 -17.61 -34.87
N ARG A 596 2.23 -18.74 -34.20
CA ARG A 596 1.49 -19.87 -34.81
C ARG A 596 0.06 -19.50 -35.19
N TYR A 597 -0.63 -18.71 -34.37
CA TYR A 597 -1.95 -18.19 -34.71
C TYR A 597 -1.90 -17.31 -35.97
N CYS A 598 -0.91 -16.43 -36.11
CA CYS A 598 -0.76 -15.61 -37.32
C CYS A 598 -0.60 -16.47 -38.59
N LEU A 599 0.15 -17.58 -38.49
CA LEU A 599 0.35 -18.53 -39.59
C LEU A 599 -0.89 -19.37 -39.92
N TRP A 600 -1.90 -19.41 -39.05
CA TRP A 600 -3.11 -20.19 -39.27
C TRP A 600 -4.00 -19.60 -40.38
N THR A 601 -4.01 -18.28 -40.49
CA THR A 601 -4.84 -17.57 -41.48
C THR A 601 -4.10 -17.32 -42.78
N LYS A 602 -4.80 -17.43 -43.91
CA LYS A 602 -4.27 -17.02 -45.22
C LYS A 602 -4.09 -15.50 -45.30
N ASP A 603 -3.20 -15.07 -46.19
CA ASP A 603 -2.97 -13.67 -46.55
C ASP A 603 -2.77 -12.76 -45.32
N ASP A 604 -2.15 -13.27 -44.25
CA ASP A 604 -1.87 -12.55 -43.01
C ASP A 604 -3.11 -11.91 -42.34
N LEU A 605 -4.32 -12.45 -42.56
CA LEU A 605 -5.58 -11.86 -42.08
C LEU A 605 -5.55 -11.56 -40.57
N LEU A 606 -5.10 -12.52 -39.75
CA LEU A 606 -5.02 -12.31 -38.30
C LEU A 606 -4.02 -11.20 -37.94
N ALA A 607 -2.86 -11.18 -38.59
CA ALA A 607 -1.83 -10.17 -38.35
C ALA A 607 -2.33 -8.77 -38.74
N LYS A 608 -3.04 -8.64 -39.87
CA LYS A 608 -3.68 -7.38 -40.31
C LYS A 608 -4.70 -6.89 -39.29
N LEU A 609 -5.62 -7.75 -38.84
CA LEU A 609 -6.61 -7.44 -37.81
C LEU A 609 -5.94 -7.02 -36.50
N GLY A 610 -4.94 -7.78 -36.04
CA GLY A 610 -4.25 -7.50 -34.79
C GLY A 610 -3.47 -6.19 -34.81
N VAL A 611 -2.74 -5.90 -35.89
CA VAL A 611 -2.04 -4.61 -36.07
C VAL A 611 -3.04 -3.45 -36.11
N PHE A 612 -4.15 -3.61 -36.83
CA PHE A 612 -5.19 -2.60 -36.89
C PHE A 612 -5.80 -2.30 -35.51
N ILE A 613 -6.20 -3.33 -34.76
CA ILE A 613 -6.76 -3.17 -33.41
C ILE A 613 -5.75 -2.54 -32.46
N LYS A 614 -4.48 -2.96 -32.50
CA LYS A 614 -3.42 -2.34 -31.69
C LYS A 614 -3.27 -0.85 -32.01
N ARG A 615 -3.28 -0.47 -33.29
CA ARG A 615 -3.18 0.92 -33.71
C ARG A 615 -4.41 1.72 -33.29
N TRP A 616 -5.61 1.17 -33.46
CA TRP A 616 -6.86 1.77 -33.01
C TRP A 616 -6.86 2.02 -31.50
N ALA A 617 -6.53 1.00 -30.70
CA ALA A 617 -6.46 1.11 -29.25
C ALA A 617 -5.44 2.17 -28.79
N LYS A 618 -4.28 2.25 -29.47
CA LYS A 618 -3.27 3.30 -29.21
C LYS A 618 -3.79 4.71 -29.54
N GLN A 619 -4.50 4.89 -30.66
CA GLN A 619 -5.07 6.19 -31.04
C GLN A 619 -6.20 6.64 -30.11
N CYS A 620 -6.91 5.69 -29.51
CA CYS A 620 -7.94 5.95 -28.50
C CYS A 620 -7.38 6.11 -27.06
N ASP A 621 -6.05 6.05 -26.86
CA ASP A 621 -5.36 6.06 -25.56
C ASP A 621 -5.84 4.97 -24.58
N ILE A 622 -6.24 3.81 -25.11
CA ILE A 622 -6.75 2.65 -24.34
C ILE A 622 -5.85 1.40 -24.48
N GLY A 623 -4.63 1.55 -24.98
CA GLY A 623 -3.68 0.47 -25.26
C GLY A 623 -2.46 0.39 -24.32
N ASP A 624 -2.50 1.12 -23.20
CA ASP A 624 -1.37 1.30 -22.26
C ASP A 624 -1.75 0.84 -20.84
N ALA A 625 -1.18 -0.29 -20.42
CA ALA A 625 -1.44 -0.87 -19.10
C ALA A 625 -0.91 0.00 -17.95
N THR A 626 0.12 0.82 -18.19
CA THR A 626 0.67 1.73 -17.17
C THR A 626 -0.34 2.83 -16.81
N LYS A 627 -1.21 3.21 -17.76
CA LYS A 627 -2.32 4.15 -17.58
C LYS A 627 -3.63 3.49 -17.14
N ARG A 628 -3.59 2.25 -16.64
CA ARG A 628 -4.77 1.46 -16.20
C ARG A 628 -5.74 1.09 -17.34
N SER A 629 -5.27 1.04 -18.59
CA SER A 629 -6.04 0.51 -19.72
C SER A 629 -5.58 -0.92 -20.09
N LEU A 630 -6.18 -1.55 -21.11
CA LEU A 630 -5.79 -2.90 -21.52
C LEU A 630 -4.43 -2.88 -22.24
N SER A 631 -3.59 -3.90 -22.00
CA SER A 631 -2.33 -4.03 -22.72
C SER A 631 -2.57 -4.43 -24.18
N SER A 632 -1.60 -4.13 -25.06
CA SER A 632 -1.61 -4.62 -26.45
C SER A 632 -1.80 -6.14 -26.55
N TYR A 633 -1.20 -6.90 -25.62
CA TYR A 633 -1.37 -8.36 -25.56
C TYR A 633 -2.83 -8.74 -25.25
N ALA A 634 -3.48 -8.05 -24.31
CA ALA A 634 -4.87 -8.34 -23.95
C ALA A 634 -5.83 -8.14 -25.14
N TYR A 635 -5.65 -7.09 -25.95
CA TYR A 635 -6.45 -6.90 -27.17
C TYR A 635 -6.28 -8.04 -28.18
N ILE A 636 -5.05 -8.56 -28.35
CA ILE A 636 -4.80 -9.69 -29.24
C ILE A 636 -5.49 -10.96 -28.73
N ILE A 637 -5.46 -11.21 -27.42
CA ILE A 637 -6.19 -12.34 -26.83
C ILE A 637 -7.71 -12.19 -27.01
N LEU A 638 -8.26 -10.99 -26.84
CA LEU A 638 -9.68 -10.72 -27.10
C LEU A 638 -10.04 -10.97 -28.57
N LEU A 639 -9.19 -10.54 -29.51
CA LEU A 639 -9.38 -10.80 -30.94
C LEU A 639 -9.35 -12.32 -31.22
N ILE A 640 -8.36 -13.05 -30.72
CA ILE A 640 -8.27 -14.50 -30.91
C ILE A 640 -9.51 -15.19 -30.35
N HIS A 641 -9.93 -14.82 -29.14
CA HIS A 641 -11.13 -15.36 -28.51
C HIS A 641 -12.39 -15.10 -29.33
N PHE A 642 -12.55 -13.89 -29.87
CA PHE A 642 -13.65 -13.56 -30.76
C PHE A 642 -13.64 -14.43 -32.02
N LEU A 643 -12.48 -14.58 -32.66
CA LEU A 643 -12.34 -15.39 -33.88
C LEU A 643 -12.55 -16.89 -33.63
N GLN A 644 -12.28 -17.39 -32.41
CA GLN A 644 -12.58 -18.76 -31.97
C GLN A 644 -14.07 -19.01 -31.70
N ARG A 645 -14.86 -17.95 -31.51
CA ARG A 645 -16.30 -18.04 -31.15
C ARG A 645 -17.25 -17.53 -32.23
N MET A 646 -16.72 -17.04 -33.34
CA MET A 646 -17.51 -16.60 -34.48
C MET A 646 -18.47 -17.69 -34.97
N GLN A 647 -19.68 -17.25 -35.34
CA GLN A 647 -20.74 -18.10 -35.89
C GLN A 647 -21.02 -17.72 -37.34
N PRO A 648 -21.38 -18.68 -38.22
CA PRO A 648 -21.66 -20.09 -37.92
C PRO A 648 -20.40 -20.95 -37.76
N HIS A 649 -19.23 -20.46 -38.18
CA HIS A 649 -17.96 -21.21 -38.15
C HIS A 649 -16.83 -20.36 -37.56
N PRO A 650 -16.05 -20.90 -36.61
CA PRO A 650 -14.91 -20.20 -36.06
C PRO A 650 -13.80 -20.04 -37.10
N LEU A 651 -13.15 -18.87 -37.13
CA LEU A 651 -12.02 -18.60 -38.03
C LEU A 651 -10.69 -19.13 -37.49
N LEU A 652 -10.58 -19.30 -36.17
CA LEU A 652 -9.40 -19.84 -35.50
C LEU A 652 -9.76 -21.06 -34.63
N PRO A 653 -8.89 -22.08 -34.54
CA PRO A 653 -9.00 -23.18 -33.59
C PRO A 653 -8.50 -22.74 -32.20
N VAL A 654 -8.60 -23.63 -31.22
CA VAL A 654 -7.86 -23.53 -29.95
C VAL A 654 -6.59 -24.36 -30.09
N LEU A 655 -5.44 -23.74 -30.37
CA LEU A 655 -4.17 -24.45 -30.62
C LEU A 655 -3.56 -25.12 -29.38
N GLN A 656 -4.14 -24.91 -28.20
CA GLN A 656 -3.66 -25.44 -26.91
C GLN A 656 -4.49 -26.62 -26.40
N GLU A 657 -5.59 -26.94 -27.08
CA GLU A 657 -6.36 -28.19 -26.93
C GLU A 657 -5.82 -29.21 -27.95
#